data_AF-A0A971A3V6-F1
#
_entry.id   AF-A0A971A3V6-F1
#
_cell.length_a   1.000
_cell.length_b   1.000
_cell.length_c   1.000
_cell.angle_alpha   90.00
_cell.angle_beta   90.00
_cell.angle_gamma   90.00
#
_symmetry.space_group_name_H-M   'P 1'
#
loop_
_entity.id
_entity.type
_entity.pdbx_description
1 polymer ?
#
loop_
_entity_poly.entity_id
_entity_poly.type
_entity_poly.pdbx_seq_one_letter_code
_entity_poly.pdbx_strand_id
1 'polypeptide(L)'
;MKKAMLLAWGICLFGSITFARNYYVATDGDDANPGTIDKPFATLEKARDAVRQDKSEGAAVVIRGGDYFRAESFTLTAHDSGRPGKPIVYRGYPGETVRLIGGRRLATGDFSEISSEDAVWDRLDPSARGRCVRVSGLKATPKTPLQMELSFGGKLMPLARWPNEGFVRTTSAADDITFGYDDSRPERWLAASDAHAIGYWCHGWSNQIVKIAKIDTTARTITADKVPPYGMQAKKPYYVVNLLEEIDRPGEWYLDRATGSLYFWPPKDLDKSDILISTLEASIIAMKNASHVRIEGLTIEMGVRNGIEVSGGSNVRIERCTLRNMRGNGIDISGTNHGVVQCTIYGIGQTGVGISGGDRATLMPGNNFVRHCTIHDFGRWQRTYAPAIRINGVGNIAANNKLYDAPHSAILFNGNEHRIELNEIYGVCYEVDDAGSVYAGRDWGLRGNVIENNFFHDIESHLTGSNGVHAVYLDDCASGVTVANNVFYRISGRAIMCGGGRDNTIDNNVIARCGSAHFTDRRGKAWMDKDNSWKLLDKIKRVNYTQPPWSERYPRLAHILDNGLEMAKEPEGCIIARNIGWKNERWLEKNCLGACGGFDFYTFQDNIEDQDPKFVDEANLNLALRDDSPAYLIPGFKQIPFEKIGPQESDSKLGGYAINPVWMAEAMKVFNAPKPKLELPTKHPDAQWFPEASFGLFLHWGIHSVDGIDPSWSMMKGCPWHGSSDPYKKYNQDQSQYYGLAGKFNPTLYDPDKWMAAAKKAGFTYAVLTTKHHDGYALWPTSFGDFSTKRYMGGRDLLKPYVDACRKHGLKVGFYFSPRDWHYPGYPQAMEYGAKFPLPPAEENFENFKAFYAYTLGQLHELLTRYGQIDLLWFDGMGWSGVGDMRAEQTLAWVRSIQPGIVINPRWSGFGDFATTECTPGKPENWKPGQWWEACDIWPSGHWGYVPSERFKPLSWVLSRLANCRAWGGNFLCNVGPRPDGTMPDVFYDYCDDLSQWMAHSRDSVIGAGLAPGEDRSNVPITTRGDTWYLHVLPSHQGPVVLSEVPEPEVVLLMRTGRTLSYERQGDGLTIAIDADLRSDLDDVVVVRWAPGS
;
A
#
# COMPACT_ATOMS: atom_id res chain seq x y z
N MET A 1 4.25 25.17 44.10
CA MET A 1 4.23 24.85 42.65
C MET A 1 4.81 23.44 42.46
N LYS A 2 3.93 22.44 42.49
CA LYS A 2 4.23 21.00 42.41
C LYS A 2 2.97 20.32 41.85
N LYS A 3 3.18 19.33 40.97
CA LYS A 3 2.30 18.20 40.60
C LYS A 3 0.99 18.49 39.83
N ALA A 4 0.87 17.95 38.62
CA ALA A 4 0.15 16.68 38.33
C ALA A 4 -0.31 16.64 36.85
N MET A 5 0.39 15.89 36.00
CA MET A 5 -0.17 15.38 34.74
C MET A 5 -0.63 13.95 34.99
N LEU A 6 -1.95 13.72 34.87
CA LEU A 6 -2.56 12.41 34.86
C LEU A 6 -2.52 11.85 33.42
N LEU A 7 -1.85 10.71 33.28
CA LEU A 7 -1.89 9.81 32.13
C LEU A 7 -3.32 9.27 31.95
N ALA A 8 -3.86 9.36 30.72
CA ALA A 8 -4.93 8.50 30.26
C ALA A 8 -4.43 7.78 28.99
N TRP A 9 -4.14 6.48 29.15
CA TRP A 9 -3.68 5.58 28.09
C TRP A 9 -4.88 5.15 27.24
N GLY A 10 -4.84 5.45 25.94
CA GLY A 10 -5.78 4.95 24.94
C GLY A 10 -5.15 3.80 24.17
N ILE A 11 -5.56 2.58 24.50
CA ILE A 11 -5.17 1.31 23.86
C ILE A 11 -5.69 1.31 22.41
N CYS A 12 -4.78 1.25 21.44
CA CYS A 12 -5.12 0.87 20.06
C CYS A 12 -5.52 -0.61 20.05
N LEU A 13 -6.52 -1.04 19.29
CA LEU A 13 -6.82 -2.47 19.07
C LEU A 13 -6.76 -2.75 17.57
N PHE A 14 -5.87 -3.66 17.21
CA PHE A 14 -5.53 -4.05 15.84
C PHE A 14 -6.55 -5.11 15.42
N GLY A 15 -6.95 -5.11 14.14
CA GLY A 15 -7.81 -6.13 13.55
C GLY A 15 -7.26 -7.53 13.84
N SER A 16 -7.76 -8.13 14.91
CA SER A 16 -7.38 -9.46 15.34
C SER A 16 -8.15 -10.46 14.51
N ILE A 17 -7.49 -11.52 14.05
CA ILE A 17 -8.19 -12.81 14.02
C ILE A 17 -8.71 -12.99 15.45
N THR A 18 -10.02 -12.99 15.64
CA THR A 18 -10.65 -13.34 16.92
C THR A 18 -10.43 -14.84 17.09
N PHE A 19 -9.37 -15.17 17.83
CA PHE A 19 -9.16 -16.53 18.29
C PHE A 19 -10.16 -16.83 19.39
N ALA A 20 -10.60 -18.09 19.48
CA ALA A 20 -11.41 -18.55 20.60
C ALA A 20 -10.73 -18.30 21.97
N ARG A 21 -9.41 -18.07 21.99
CA ARG A 21 -8.63 -17.84 23.21
C ARG A 21 -7.40 -16.96 22.97
N ASN A 22 -7.21 -15.95 23.84
CA ASN A 22 -6.01 -15.13 23.94
C ASN A 22 -5.26 -15.46 25.24
N TYR A 23 -3.95 -15.68 25.15
CA TYR A 23 -3.03 -15.76 26.28
C TYR A 23 -2.14 -14.52 26.30
N TYR A 24 -1.85 -14.00 27.49
CA TYR A 24 -1.03 -12.80 27.64
C TYR A 24 0.31 -13.13 28.30
N VAL A 25 1.38 -12.50 27.81
CA VAL A 25 2.73 -12.60 28.36
C VAL A 25 3.24 -11.21 28.70
N ALA A 26 3.77 -10.97 29.89
CA ALA A 26 4.28 -9.68 30.33
C ALA A 26 5.59 -9.83 31.10
N THR A 27 6.46 -8.81 31.08
CA THR A 27 7.76 -8.84 31.78
C THR A 27 7.62 -8.85 33.31
N ASP A 28 6.48 -8.41 33.83
CA ASP A 28 6.07 -8.44 35.24
C ASP A 28 5.03 -9.54 35.54
N GLY A 29 4.84 -10.49 34.61
CA GLY A 29 3.94 -11.63 34.78
C GLY A 29 4.49 -12.73 35.70
N ASP A 30 3.71 -13.80 35.86
CA ASP A 30 4.08 -15.00 36.63
C ASP A 30 3.58 -16.25 35.88
N ASP A 31 4.43 -17.28 35.70
CA ASP A 31 4.05 -18.50 35.01
C ASP A 31 3.08 -19.41 35.79
N ALA A 32 2.82 -19.08 37.07
CA ALA A 32 1.71 -19.64 37.85
C ALA A 32 0.36 -19.00 37.52
N ASN A 33 0.34 -17.84 36.85
CA ASN A 33 -0.89 -17.17 36.46
C ASN A 33 -1.67 -17.94 35.39
N PRO A 34 -2.98 -17.64 35.19
CA PRO A 34 -3.79 -18.26 34.14
C PRO A 34 -3.50 -17.75 32.72
N GLY A 35 -2.66 -16.72 32.54
CA GLY A 35 -2.36 -16.13 31.23
C GLY A 35 -3.45 -15.19 30.71
N THR A 36 -4.24 -14.58 31.60
CA THR A 36 -5.21 -13.53 31.26
C THR A 36 -4.53 -12.16 31.19
N ILE A 37 -5.21 -11.13 30.68
CA ILE A 37 -4.64 -9.79 30.57
C ILE A 37 -4.23 -9.20 31.94
N ASP A 38 -5.02 -9.47 32.98
CA ASP A 38 -4.77 -9.00 34.36
C ASP A 38 -3.76 -9.87 35.11
N LYS A 39 -3.61 -11.13 34.70
CA LYS A 39 -2.69 -12.10 35.27
C LYS A 39 -1.95 -12.82 34.13
N PRO A 40 -1.00 -12.12 33.48
CA PRO A 40 -0.27 -12.67 32.34
C PRO A 40 0.76 -13.70 32.80
N PHE A 41 1.15 -14.59 31.89
CA PHE A 41 2.33 -15.42 32.06
C PHE A 41 3.61 -14.56 32.05
N ALA A 42 4.68 -15.05 32.66
CA ALA A 42 5.99 -14.41 32.58
C ALA A 42 6.72 -14.76 31.28
N THR A 43 6.55 -15.99 30.77
CA THR A 43 7.36 -16.53 29.67
C THR A 43 6.55 -16.92 28.43
N LEU A 44 7.22 -16.86 27.28
CA LEU A 44 6.70 -17.38 26.01
C LEU A 44 6.55 -18.91 26.05
N GLU A 45 7.47 -19.59 26.75
CA GLU A 45 7.45 -21.04 26.97
C GLU A 45 6.15 -21.49 27.63
N LYS A 46 5.76 -20.81 28.72
CA LYS A 46 4.52 -21.12 29.42
C LYS A 46 3.30 -20.87 28.54
N ALA A 47 3.28 -19.77 27.80
CA ALA A 47 2.19 -19.48 26.86
C ALA A 47 2.08 -20.54 25.74
N ARG A 48 3.20 -20.95 25.15
CA ARG A 48 3.25 -22.06 24.18
C ARG A 48 2.67 -23.33 24.77
N ASP A 49 3.09 -23.70 25.98
CA ASP A 49 2.65 -24.93 26.62
C ASP A 49 1.17 -24.88 27.00
N ALA A 50 0.63 -23.70 27.34
CA ALA A 50 -0.81 -23.49 27.52
C ALA A 50 -1.59 -23.64 26.19
N VAL A 51 -1.08 -23.05 25.09
CA VAL A 51 -1.66 -23.21 23.75
C VAL A 51 -1.70 -24.68 23.34
N ARG A 52 -0.67 -25.48 23.64
CA ARG A 52 -0.65 -26.91 23.31
C ARG A 52 -1.81 -27.70 23.90
N GLN A 53 -2.30 -27.31 25.08
CA GLN A 53 -3.40 -27.98 25.75
C GLN A 53 -4.76 -27.70 25.09
N ASP A 54 -4.90 -26.55 24.42
CA ASP A 54 -6.17 -26.11 23.84
C ASP A 54 -5.95 -25.22 22.60
N LYS A 55 -5.81 -25.87 21.44
CA LYS A 55 -5.53 -25.23 20.15
C LYS A 55 -6.46 -25.67 19.01
N SER A 56 -7.53 -26.41 19.29
CA SER A 56 -8.44 -26.92 18.25
C SER A 56 -9.12 -25.82 17.43
N GLU A 57 -9.31 -24.65 18.05
CA GLU A 57 -9.93 -23.46 17.48
C GLU A 57 -8.92 -22.36 17.07
N GLY A 58 -7.61 -22.65 17.14
CA GLY A 58 -6.55 -21.63 17.02
C GLY A 58 -6.40 -20.81 18.30
N ALA A 59 -5.29 -20.08 18.43
CA ALA A 59 -5.01 -19.27 19.61
C ALA A 59 -4.10 -18.09 19.29
N ALA A 60 -4.19 -17.03 20.09
CA ALA A 60 -3.19 -15.96 20.09
C ALA A 60 -2.48 -15.85 21.43
N VAL A 61 -1.17 -15.63 21.36
CA VAL A 61 -0.30 -15.19 22.44
C VAL A 61 0.00 -13.71 22.20
N VAL A 62 -0.54 -12.85 23.06
CA VAL A 62 -0.38 -11.39 23.02
C VAL A 62 0.70 -10.99 24.02
N ILE A 63 1.81 -10.46 23.52
CA ILE A 63 3.01 -10.16 24.30
C ILE A 63 3.01 -8.67 24.63
N ARG A 64 3.04 -8.31 25.92
CA ARG A 64 3.07 -6.93 26.38
C ARG A 64 4.42 -6.28 26.12
N GLY A 65 4.45 -4.95 26.12
CA GLY A 65 5.64 -4.14 25.90
C GLY A 65 6.72 -4.45 26.92
N GLY A 66 7.96 -4.53 26.45
CA GLY A 66 9.12 -4.82 27.28
C GLY A 66 10.25 -5.52 26.56
N ASP A 67 11.35 -5.66 27.30
CA ASP A 67 12.55 -6.36 26.86
C ASP A 67 12.54 -7.79 27.40
N TYR A 68 12.45 -8.76 26.49
CA TYR A 68 12.46 -10.19 26.79
C TYR A 68 13.82 -10.76 26.40
N PHE A 69 14.74 -10.79 27.37
CA PHE A 69 16.07 -11.35 27.21
C PHE A 69 16.02 -12.88 27.08
N ARG A 70 16.76 -13.43 26.12
CA ARG A 70 16.72 -14.85 25.77
C ARG A 70 18.05 -15.53 26.08
N ALA A 71 18.02 -16.44 27.05
CA ALA A 71 19.13 -17.36 27.32
C ALA A 71 19.11 -18.58 26.37
N GLU A 72 17.94 -18.90 25.81
CA GLU A 72 17.70 -20.02 24.89
C GLU A 72 16.69 -19.62 23.81
N SER A 73 16.71 -20.35 22.69
CA SER A 73 15.76 -20.20 21.58
C SER A 73 14.32 -20.41 22.04
N PHE A 74 13.42 -19.49 21.68
CA PHE A 74 12.00 -19.78 21.75
C PHE A 74 11.63 -20.78 20.65
N THR A 75 11.43 -22.04 21.05
CA THR A 75 11.28 -23.16 20.13
C THR A 75 9.82 -23.57 19.97
N LEU A 76 9.36 -23.59 18.72
CA LEU A 76 8.09 -24.17 18.26
C LEU A 76 8.38 -25.38 17.37
N THR A 77 7.52 -26.39 17.45
CA THR A 77 7.65 -27.68 16.75
C THR A 77 6.36 -28.01 16.00
N ALA A 78 6.28 -29.18 15.36
CA ALA A 78 5.03 -29.69 14.81
C ALA A 78 3.87 -29.72 15.83
N HIS A 79 4.18 -29.94 17.13
CA HIS A 79 3.19 -29.88 18.21
C HIS A 79 2.61 -28.48 18.45
N ASP A 80 3.20 -27.44 17.89
CA ASP A 80 2.77 -26.04 18.03
C ASP A 80 2.00 -25.55 16.80
N SER A 81 1.77 -26.43 15.83
CA SER A 81 1.06 -26.08 14.59
C SER A 81 -0.42 -25.76 14.85
N GLY A 82 -0.91 -24.74 14.16
CA GLY A 82 -2.33 -24.46 13.97
C GLY A 82 -2.92 -25.25 12.81
N ARG A 83 -4.07 -24.81 12.30
CA ARG A 83 -4.76 -25.39 11.14
C ARG A 83 -5.17 -24.31 10.14
N PRO A 84 -5.52 -24.64 8.89
CA PRO A 84 -6.12 -23.69 7.97
C PRO A 84 -7.33 -23.00 8.59
N GLY A 85 -7.38 -21.66 8.55
CA GLY A 85 -8.42 -20.85 9.18
C GLY A 85 -8.31 -20.70 10.71
N LYS A 86 -7.43 -21.46 11.37
CA LYS A 86 -7.26 -21.50 12.83
C LYS A 86 -5.75 -21.48 13.21
N PRO A 87 -5.02 -20.41 12.89
CA PRO A 87 -3.58 -20.35 13.13
C PRO A 87 -3.24 -20.21 14.63
N ILE A 88 -1.96 -20.38 14.96
CA ILE A 88 -1.39 -19.96 16.25
C ILE A 88 -0.61 -18.67 16.03
N VAL A 89 -0.95 -17.60 16.74
CA VAL A 89 -0.38 -16.27 16.50
C VAL A 89 0.35 -15.78 17.73
N TYR A 90 1.64 -15.46 17.59
CA TYR A 90 2.42 -14.74 18.60
C TYR A 90 2.56 -13.30 18.12
N ARG A 91 1.99 -12.36 18.86
CA ARG A 91 1.93 -10.94 18.45
C ARG A 91 2.26 -9.98 19.56
N GLY A 92 2.89 -8.86 19.20
CA GLY A 92 3.04 -7.73 20.11
C GLY A 92 1.67 -7.15 20.48
N TYR A 93 1.53 -6.69 21.71
CA TYR A 93 0.35 -5.97 22.15
C TYR A 93 0.27 -4.66 21.36
N PRO A 94 -0.90 -4.35 20.80
CA PRO A 94 -1.15 -3.10 20.10
C PRO A 94 -0.54 -1.82 20.70
N GLY A 95 0.28 -1.11 19.93
CA GLY A 95 0.89 0.16 20.35
C GLY A 95 2.03 0.03 21.36
N GLU A 96 2.33 -1.18 21.82
CA GLU A 96 3.46 -1.46 22.72
C GLU A 96 4.66 -1.97 21.92
N THR A 97 5.87 -1.66 22.38
CA THR A 97 7.10 -2.18 21.78
C THR A 97 7.56 -3.44 22.49
N VAL A 98 7.60 -4.56 21.77
CA VAL A 98 8.08 -5.85 22.28
C VAL A 98 9.44 -6.16 21.67
N ARG A 99 10.46 -6.36 22.50
CA ARG A 99 11.82 -6.71 22.06
C ARG A 99 12.19 -8.10 22.55
N LEU A 100 12.42 -9.03 21.64
CA LEU A 100 13.06 -10.31 21.92
C LEU A 100 14.57 -10.17 21.69
N ILE A 101 15.35 -10.23 22.76
CA ILE A 101 16.77 -9.86 22.74
C ILE A 101 17.63 -11.10 22.96
N GLY A 102 18.40 -11.50 21.94
CA GLY A 102 19.36 -12.62 21.98
C GLY A 102 20.66 -12.30 22.71
N GLY A 103 20.61 -11.40 23.69
CA GLY A 103 21.77 -10.79 24.32
C GLY A 103 21.55 -10.49 25.79
N ARG A 104 22.41 -9.65 26.35
CA ARG A 104 22.26 -9.12 27.71
C ARG A 104 22.49 -7.62 27.75
N ARG A 105 21.85 -6.98 28.72
CA ARG A 105 22.09 -5.58 29.06
C ARG A 105 23.31 -5.45 29.96
N LEU A 106 24.12 -4.42 29.71
CA LEU A 106 25.18 -3.96 30.60
C LEU A 106 24.66 -2.75 31.38
N ALA A 107 24.74 -2.80 32.70
CA ALA A 107 24.41 -1.67 33.56
C ALA A 107 25.60 -0.72 33.67
N THR A 108 25.36 0.56 33.95
CA THR A 108 26.44 1.54 34.18
C THR A 108 27.43 1.09 35.25
N GLY A 109 26.95 0.43 36.31
CA GLY A 109 27.78 -0.10 37.39
C GLY A 109 28.65 -1.30 37.00
N ASP A 110 28.44 -1.90 35.82
CA ASP A 110 29.31 -2.97 35.30
C ASP A 110 30.64 -2.39 34.77
N PHE A 111 30.69 -1.09 34.49
CA PHE A 111 31.85 -0.43 33.92
C PHE A 111 32.77 0.13 35.00
N SER A 112 34.06 -0.10 34.82
CA SER A 112 35.16 0.45 35.63
C SER A 112 36.05 1.34 34.77
N GLU A 113 36.59 2.40 35.36
CA GLU A 113 37.61 3.20 34.72
C GLU A 113 38.91 2.40 34.55
N ILE A 114 39.67 2.74 33.51
CA ILE A 114 41.01 2.21 33.30
C ILE A 114 41.98 3.31 33.73
N SER A 115 43.00 2.94 34.51
CA SER A 115 43.98 3.85 35.08
C SER A 115 45.39 3.51 34.59
N SER A 116 46.36 4.38 34.88
CA SER A 116 47.78 4.13 34.59
C SER A 116 48.39 2.94 35.35
N GLU A 117 47.68 2.40 36.34
CA GLU A 117 48.11 1.20 37.09
C GLU A 117 47.67 -0.10 36.41
N ASP A 118 46.72 -0.04 35.48
CA ASP A 118 46.25 -1.21 34.75
C ASP A 118 47.27 -1.63 33.67
N ALA A 119 47.60 -2.93 33.59
CA ALA A 119 48.57 -3.47 32.62
C ALA A 119 48.23 -3.21 31.13
N VAL A 120 46.98 -2.84 30.85
CA VAL A 120 46.47 -2.53 29.50
C VAL A 120 46.57 -1.06 29.13
N TRP A 121 46.90 -0.17 30.08
CA TRP A 121 46.94 1.28 29.88
C TRP A 121 47.88 1.71 28.76
N ASP A 122 49.09 1.14 28.73
CA ASP A 122 50.10 1.51 27.74
C ASP A 122 49.78 0.96 26.34
N ARG A 123 48.90 -0.04 26.25
CA ARG A 123 48.40 -0.54 24.97
C ARG A 123 47.36 0.39 24.37
N LEU A 124 46.54 1.05 25.17
CA LEU A 124 45.53 1.99 24.68
C LEU A 124 46.18 3.14 23.90
N ASP A 125 45.47 3.59 22.85
CA ASP A 125 45.82 4.84 22.20
C ASP A 125 45.83 5.99 23.22
N PRO A 126 46.83 6.89 23.19
CA PRO A 126 46.91 8.00 24.12
C PRO A 126 45.62 8.82 24.21
N SER A 127 44.85 8.92 23.13
CA SER A 127 43.59 9.67 23.09
C SER A 127 42.42 9.02 23.85
N ALA A 128 42.49 7.71 24.08
CA ALA A 128 41.46 6.92 24.78
C ALA A 128 41.72 6.77 26.29
N ARG A 129 42.95 7.08 26.74
CA ARG A 129 43.34 7.03 28.15
C ARG A 129 42.45 7.96 29.00
N GLY A 130 41.84 7.41 30.06
CA GLY A 130 40.87 8.11 30.91
C GLY A 130 39.47 8.29 30.31
N ARG A 131 39.21 7.74 29.12
CA ARG A 131 37.88 7.76 28.46
C ARG A 131 37.35 6.36 28.13
N CYS A 132 38.27 5.41 27.91
CA CYS A 132 37.94 4.01 27.76
C CYS A 132 37.56 3.41 29.11
N VAL A 133 36.46 2.67 29.13
CA VAL A 133 35.95 1.94 30.30
C VAL A 133 36.02 0.44 30.05
N ARG A 134 36.07 -0.34 31.13
CA ARG A 134 36.18 -1.79 31.10
C ARG A 134 35.04 -2.47 31.85
N VAL A 135 34.48 -3.53 31.25
CA VAL A 135 33.69 -4.54 31.96
C VAL A 135 34.52 -5.82 32.05
N SER A 136 34.84 -6.26 33.27
CA SER A 136 35.66 -7.44 33.52
C SER A 136 34.81 -8.69 33.74
N GLY A 137 35.36 -9.86 33.38
CA GLY A 137 34.79 -11.16 33.76
C GLY A 137 33.44 -11.48 33.11
N LEU A 138 33.25 -11.13 31.84
CA LEU A 138 32.08 -11.51 31.08
C LEU A 138 31.96 -13.04 30.99
N LYS A 139 31.05 -13.61 31.76
CA LYS A 139 30.88 -15.08 31.88
C LYS A 139 30.31 -15.75 30.62
N ALA A 140 29.65 -14.98 29.74
CA ALA A 140 28.95 -15.48 28.56
C ALA A 140 29.36 -14.68 27.31
N THR A 141 30.51 -14.99 26.74
CA THR A 141 30.95 -14.49 25.44
C THR A 141 30.79 -15.58 24.37
N PRO A 142 30.44 -15.23 23.12
CA PRO A 142 30.46 -16.19 22.03
C PRO A 142 31.82 -16.87 21.88
N LYS A 143 31.80 -18.20 21.69
CA LYS A 143 32.99 -19.04 21.53
C LYS A 143 33.72 -18.74 20.23
N THR A 144 32.95 -18.49 19.17
CA THR A 144 33.52 -18.17 17.87
C THR A 144 34.04 -16.73 17.87
N PRO A 145 35.27 -16.48 17.40
CA PRO A 145 35.83 -15.12 17.32
C PRO A 145 34.92 -14.15 16.58
N LEU A 146 34.94 -12.88 17.00
CA LEU A 146 34.27 -11.75 16.34
C LEU A 146 32.74 -11.90 16.18
N GLN A 147 32.09 -12.77 16.95
CA GLN A 147 30.65 -12.98 16.88
C GLN A 147 29.84 -12.13 17.86
N MET A 148 30.49 -11.57 18.86
CA MET A 148 29.83 -10.65 19.78
C MET A 148 29.62 -9.30 19.10
N GLU A 149 28.45 -8.72 19.34
CA GLU A 149 28.08 -7.38 18.92
C GLU A 149 27.87 -6.52 20.16
N LEU A 150 28.22 -5.23 20.08
CA LEU A 150 27.91 -4.23 21.10
C LEU A 150 26.97 -3.19 20.48
N SER A 151 25.85 -2.91 21.15
CA SER A 151 24.93 -1.84 20.80
C SER A 151 24.91 -0.79 21.90
N PHE A 152 24.89 0.48 21.51
CA PHE A 152 24.77 1.63 22.39
C PHE A 152 23.64 2.53 21.87
N GLY A 153 22.57 2.65 22.65
CA GLY A 153 21.37 3.40 22.24
C GLY A 153 20.68 2.81 21.00
N GLY A 154 20.75 1.48 20.83
CA GLY A 154 20.17 0.78 19.67
C GLY A 154 21.03 0.78 18.40
N LYS A 155 22.17 1.49 18.40
CA LYS A 155 23.14 1.51 17.29
C LYS A 155 24.30 0.56 17.58
N LEU A 156 24.65 -0.29 16.61
CA LEU A 156 25.85 -1.13 16.71
C LEU A 156 27.13 -0.29 16.70
N MET A 157 28.00 -0.59 17.65
CA MET A 157 29.32 0.03 17.84
C MET A 157 30.38 -0.74 17.05
N PRO A 158 31.30 -0.06 16.34
CA PRO A 158 32.36 -0.72 15.59
C PRO A 158 33.38 -1.34 16.55
N LEU A 159 33.82 -2.56 16.25
CA LEU A 159 35.06 -3.07 16.85
C LEU A 159 36.20 -2.12 16.47
N ALA A 160 37.06 -1.84 17.44
CA ALA A 160 38.28 -1.08 17.27
C ALA A 160 39.09 -1.69 16.12
N ARG A 161 39.41 -0.86 15.14
CA ARG A 161 39.95 -1.31 13.85
C ARG A 161 40.88 -0.27 13.24
N TRP A 162 41.81 -0.73 12.43
CA TRP A 162 42.64 0.14 11.60
C TRP A 162 42.57 -0.25 10.11
N PRO A 163 42.43 0.73 9.20
CA PRO A 163 42.06 2.11 9.48
C PRO A 163 40.64 2.21 10.04
N ASN A 164 40.31 3.30 10.73
CA ASN A 164 38.99 3.55 11.29
C ASN A 164 37.85 3.42 10.26
N GLU A 165 38.09 3.84 9.03
CA GLU A 165 37.14 3.76 7.90
C GLU A 165 37.86 3.35 6.62
N GLY A 166 37.15 2.69 5.69
CA GLY A 166 37.72 2.20 4.44
C GLY A 166 38.74 1.06 4.61
N PHE A 167 39.71 1.03 3.69
CA PHE A 167 40.73 -0.02 3.55
C PHE A 167 42.11 0.60 3.35
N VAL A 168 43.13 -0.10 3.84
CA VAL A 168 44.51 0.03 3.34
C VAL A 168 44.81 -1.06 2.32
N ARG A 169 45.98 -1.03 1.70
CA ARG A 169 46.37 -2.00 0.67
C ARG A 169 47.63 -2.77 1.05
N THR A 170 47.66 -4.05 0.72
CA THR A 170 48.87 -4.87 0.85
C THR A 170 49.98 -4.30 -0.04
N THR A 171 51.22 -4.23 0.44
CA THR A 171 52.36 -3.72 -0.35
C THR A 171 53.03 -4.83 -1.16
N SER A 172 53.02 -6.04 -0.62
CA SER A 172 53.54 -7.26 -1.24
C SER A 172 52.69 -8.47 -0.83
N ALA A 173 52.89 -9.59 -1.52
CA ALA A 173 52.48 -10.92 -1.07
C ALA A 173 53.72 -11.82 -1.24
N ALA A 174 54.37 -12.17 -0.13
CA ALA A 174 55.59 -12.97 -0.15
C ALA A 174 55.29 -14.43 -0.55
N ASP A 175 54.11 -14.90 -0.16
CA ASP A 175 53.51 -16.20 -0.47
C ASP A 175 51.98 -16.07 -0.34
N ASP A 176 51.27 -17.20 -0.37
CA ASP A 176 49.80 -17.23 -0.30
C ASP A 176 49.21 -16.94 1.10
N ILE A 177 50.03 -16.68 2.12
CA ILE A 177 49.60 -16.47 3.52
C ILE A 177 50.21 -15.22 4.19
N THR A 178 51.25 -14.64 3.60
CA THR A 178 52.02 -13.51 4.15
C THR A 178 51.96 -12.30 3.22
N PHE A 179 51.51 -11.17 3.75
CA PHE A 179 51.40 -9.90 3.01
C PHE A 179 52.23 -8.79 3.66
N GLY A 180 52.69 -7.84 2.85
CA GLY A 180 53.44 -6.66 3.29
C GLY A 180 52.54 -5.48 3.68
N TYR A 181 53.05 -4.62 4.57
CA TYR A 181 52.44 -3.34 4.95
C TYR A 181 53.46 -2.19 4.93
N ASP A 182 53.00 -0.94 4.85
CA ASP A 182 53.83 0.27 4.85
C ASP A 182 53.56 1.23 6.02
N ASP A 183 52.48 1.10 6.77
CA ASP A 183 52.20 1.93 7.96
C ASP A 183 52.96 1.46 9.22
N SER A 184 53.22 2.37 10.16
CA SER A 184 53.81 2.06 11.48
C SER A 184 52.84 1.39 12.47
N ARG A 185 51.52 1.51 12.26
CA ARG A 185 50.49 1.01 13.19
C ARG A 185 50.65 -0.48 13.56
N PRO A 186 50.97 -1.41 12.64
CA PRO A 186 51.23 -2.81 12.99
C PRO A 186 52.31 -3.05 14.06
N GLU A 187 53.25 -2.12 14.23
CA GLU A 187 54.30 -2.19 15.25
C GLU A 187 53.73 -2.06 16.68
N ARG A 188 52.53 -1.49 16.83
CA ARG A 188 51.81 -1.40 18.11
C ARG A 188 51.12 -2.71 18.50
N TRP A 189 50.79 -3.57 17.52
CA TRP A 189 49.88 -4.71 17.72
C TRP A 189 50.59 -5.99 18.17
N LEU A 190 51.86 -5.94 18.58
CA LEU A 190 52.64 -7.13 18.93
C LEU A 190 52.06 -7.93 20.11
N ALA A 191 51.29 -7.26 20.99
CA ALA A 191 50.58 -7.91 22.09
C ALA A 191 49.14 -8.34 21.73
N ALA A 192 48.65 -8.04 20.53
CA ALA A 192 47.30 -8.35 20.10
C ALA A 192 47.19 -9.82 19.66
N SER A 193 46.98 -10.71 20.62
CA SER A 193 46.87 -12.17 20.40
C SER A 193 45.61 -12.62 19.65
N ASP A 194 44.67 -11.71 19.40
CA ASP A 194 43.37 -11.96 18.78
C ASP A 194 42.97 -10.95 17.70
N ALA A 195 43.96 -10.34 17.05
CA ALA A 195 43.76 -9.47 15.91
C ALA A 195 43.36 -10.29 14.66
N HIS A 196 42.42 -9.75 13.89
CA HIS A 196 41.95 -10.37 12.65
C HIS A 196 41.98 -9.39 11.50
N ALA A 197 42.50 -9.83 10.36
CA ALA A 197 42.49 -9.05 9.14
C ALA A 197 41.32 -9.47 8.26
N ILE A 198 40.60 -8.49 7.72
CA ILE A 198 39.45 -8.67 6.83
C ILE A 198 39.81 -8.01 5.50
N GLY A 199 39.78 -8.79 4.42
CA GLY A 199 40.28 -8.29 3.15
C GLY A 199 39.84 -9.09 1.93
N TYR A 200 40.06 -8.47 0.78
CA TYR A 200 39.86 -9.05 -0.55
C TYR A 200 41.21 -9.51 -1.09
N TRP A 201 41.68 -10.65 -0.58
CA TRP A 201 43.08 -11.08 -0.65
C TRP A 201 43.62 -11.35 -2.06
N CYS A 202 42.75 -11.74 -2.99
CA CYS A 202 43.12 -12.06 -4.36
C CYS A 202 42.09 -11.51 -5.35
N HIS A 203 40.82 -11.77 -5.09
CA HIS A 203 39.72 -11.40 -5.98
C HIS A 203 38.70 -10.47 -5.30
N GLY A 204 38.16 -9.50 -6.06
CA GLY A 204 37.21 -8.50 -5.55
C GLY A 204 35.82 -9.05 -5.20
N TRP A 205 35.50 -10.27 -5.61
CA TRP A 205 34.27 -10.99 -5.23
C TRP A 205 34.46 -11.92 -4.01
N SER A 206 35.68 -12.00 -3.46
CA SER A 206 36.00 -12.92 -2.36
C SER A 206 36.65 -12.19 -1.19
N ASN A 207 35.81 -11.74 -0.26
CA ASN A 207 36.26 -11.26 1.04
C ASN A 207 36.47 -12.44 2.00
N GLN A 208 37.54 -12.41 2.79
CA GLN A 208 37.78 -13.39 3.86
C GLN A 208 38.30 -12.71 5.13
N ILE A 209 37.97 -13.34 6.27
CA ILE A 209 38.51 -13.02 7.58
C ILE A 209 39.60 -14.05 7.91
N VAL A 210 40.80 -13.56 8.22
CA VAL A 210 41.94 -14.38 8.67
C VAL A 210 42.45 -13.86 10.00
N LYS A 211 42.90 -14.76 10.88
CA LYS A 211 43.54 -14.35 12.12
C LYS A 211 45.00 -14.00 11.85
N ILE A 212 45.53 -12.98 12.51
CA ILE A 212 46.95 -12.67 12.44
C ILE A 212 47.72 -13.68 13.31
N ALA A 213 48.65 -14.42 12.70
CA ALA A 213 49.50 -15.38 13.38
C ALA A 213 50.85 -14.78 13.79
N LYS A 214 51.43 -13.92 12.95
CA LYS A 214 52.72 -13.26 13.20
C LYS A 214 52.77 -11.89 12.54
N ILE A 215 53.39 -10.93 13.21
CA ILE A 215 53.81 -9.64 12.64
C ILE A 215 55.34 -9.59 12.70
N ASP A 216 55.98 -9.32 11.56
CA ASP A 216 57.42 -9.11 11.46
C ASP A 216 57.69 -7.63 11.15
N THR A 217 58.17 -6.88 12.14
CA THR A 217 58.41 -5.43 12.01
C THR A 217 59.69 -5.11 11.23
N THR A 218 60.63 -6.06 11.14
CA THR A 218 61.86 -5.89 10.37
C THR A 218 61.57 -6.06 8.88
N ALA A 219 60.84 -7.12 8.53
CA ALA A 219 60.43 -7.38 7.15
C ALA A 219 59.20 -6.55 6.72
N ARG A 220 58.50 -5.92 7.66
CA ARG A 220 57.21 -5.23 7.48
C ARG A 220 56.16 -6.13 6.83
N THR A 221 56.00 -7.33 7.37
CA THR A 221 55.03 -8.32 6.90
C THR A 221 54.11 -8.83 8.01
N ILE A 222 52.92 -9.27 7.62
CA ILE A 222 51.93 -9.94 8.47
C ILE A 222 51.63 -11.31 7.86
N THR A 223 51.73 -12.36 8.67
CA THR A 223 51.39 -13.74 8.30
C THR A 223 50.05 -14.11 8.93
N ALA A 224 49.12 -14.57 8.10
CA ALA A 224 47.83 -15.09 8.53
C ALA A 224 47.96 -16.51 9.13
N ASP A 225 46.92 -16.96 9.86
CA ASP A 225 46.85 -18.30 10.44
C ASP A 225 46.52 -19.40 9.41
N LYS A 226 45.95 -19.00 8.27
CA LYS A 226 45.55 -19.89 7.17
C LYS A 226 45.63 -19.19 5.82
N VAL A 227 45.86 -19.98 4.77
CA VAL A 227 45.82 -19.53 3.37
C VAL A 227 44.36 -19.20 2.99
N PRO A 228 44.04 -17.98 2.52
CA PRO A 228 42.74 -17.69 1.92
C PRO A 228 42.49 -18.57 0.68
N PRO A 229 41.22 -18.88 0.30
CA PRO A 229 40.92 -19.85 -0.77
C PRO A 229 41.59 -19.60 -2.13
N TYR A 230 41.98 -18.36 -2.42
CA TYR A 230 42.63 -17.94 -3.67
C TYR A 230 44.05 -17.36 -3.47
N GLY A 231 44.65 -17.59 -2.30
CA GLY A 231 45.92 -17.00 -1.91
C GLY A 231 45.84 -15.48 -1.67
N MET A 232 47.01 -14.84 -1.68
CA MET A 232 47.17 -13.40 -1.44
C MET A 232 47.90 -12.72 -2.59
N GLN A 233 47.57 -11.47 -2.87
CA GLN A 233 48.23 -10.63 -3.87
C GLN A 233 48.55 -9.25 -3.30
N ALA A 234 49.53 -8.57 -3.92
CA ALA A 234 49.84 -7.18 -3.62
C ALA A 234 48.72 -6.22 -4.08
N LYS A 235 48.69 -5.03 -3.49
CA LYS A 235 47.74 -3.92 -3.77
C LYS A 235 46.27 -4.26 -3.49
N LYS A 236 46.02 -5.25 -2.64
CA LYS A 236 44.68 -5.73 -2.29
C LYS A 236 44.15 -5.06 -1.01
N PRO A 237 42.85 -4.70 -0.97
CA PRO A 237 42.31 -3.95 0.16
C PRO A 237 42.09 -4.84 1.39
N TYR A 238 42.49 -4.34 2.56
CA TYR A 238 42.25 -4.98 3.86
C TYR A 238 42.12 -3.94 5.00
N TYR A 239 41.61 -4.38 6.13
CA TYR A 239 41.68 -3.70 7.43
C TYR A 239 41.82 -4.73 8.56
N VAL A 240 42.23 -4.29 9.75
CA VAL A 240 42.43 -5.17 10.91
C VAL A 240 41.50 -4.76 12.04
N VAL A 241 40.86 -5.73 12.71
CA VAL A 241 39.88 -5.51 13.78
C VAL A 241 40.26 -6.22 15.07
N ASN A 242 39.55 -5.85 16.14
CA ASN A 242 39.69 -6.36 17.50
C ASN A 242 41.08 -6.02 18.10
N LEU A 243 41.45 -4.74 17.96
CA LEU A 243 42.70 -4.17 18.43
C LEU A 243 42.44 -3.22 19.59
N LEU A 244 42.90 -3.55 20.79
CA LEU A 244 42.80 -2.63 21.94
C LEU A 244 43.58 -1.34 21.67
N GLU A 245 44.69 -1.49 20.96
CA GLU A 245 45.61 -0.43 20.56
C GLU A 245 44.97 0.59 19.62
N GLU A 246 43.86 0.24 18.98
CA GLU A 246 43.13 1.06 18.01
C GLU A 246 41.76 1.50 18.54
N ILE A 247 41.53 1.47 19.86
CA ILE A 247 40.47 2.31 20.45
C ILE A 247 41.00 3.74 20.43
N ASP A 248 40.67 4.52 19.40
CA ASP A 248 41.19 5.88 19.22
C ASP A 248 40.11 6.93 18.90
N ARG A 249 38.84 6.52 18.85
CA ARG A 249 37.69 7.44 18.83
C ARG A 249 36.47 6.94 19.63
N PRO A 250 35.54 7.84 20.01
CA PRO A 250 34.31 7.45 20.68
C PRO A 250 33.47 6.47 19.85
N GLY A 251 32.97 5.43 20.52
CA GLY A 251 32.16 4.36 19.93
C GLY A 251 32.92 3.07 19.70
N GLU A 252 34.25 3.06 19.74
CA GLU A 252 35.03 1.85 19.50
C GLU A 252 35.14 0.96 20.73
N TRP A 253 35.14 -0.35 20.48
CA TRP A 253 35.24 -1.34 21.52
C TRP A 253 36.14 -2.52 21.14
N TYR A 254 36.65 -3.23 22.14
CA TYR A 254 37.52 -4.39 22.01
C TYR A 254 37.08 -5.47 22.99
N LEU A 255 37.21 -6.74 22.60
CA LEU A 255 36.99 -7.89 23.47
C LEU A 255 38.29 -8.69 23.64
N ASP A 256 38.80 -8.68 24.87
CA ASP A 256 39.78 -9.66 25.31
C ASP A 256 39.05 -10.96 25.68
N ARG A 257 39.08 -11.93 24.77
CA ARG A 257 38.44 -13.24 24.97
C ARG A 257 39.19 -14.15 25.94
N ALA A 258 40.48 -13.89 26.19
CA ALA A 258 41.25 -14.71 27.13
C ALA A 258 40.84 -14.41 28.57
N THR A 259 40.57 -13.14 28.88
CA THR A 259 40.11 -12.69 30.21
C THR A 259 38.60 -12.50 30.31
N GLY A 260 37.90 -12.46 29.18
CA GLY A 260 36.49 -12.08 29.11
C GLY A 260 36.27 -10.60 29.45
N SER A 261 37.21 -9.72 29.10
CA SER A 261 37.09 -8.28 29.39
C SER A 261 36.69 -7.50 28.15
N LEU A 262 35.64 -6.69 28.25
CA LEU A 262 35.21 -5.75 27.21
C LEU A 262 35.73 -4.35 27.54
N TYR A 263 36.34 -3.71 26.55
CA TYR A 263 36.87 -2.35 26.60
C TYR A 263 36.07 -1.49 25.64
N PHE A 264 35.61 -0.31 26.05
CA PHE A 264 34.74 0.52 25.24
C PHE A 264 35.02 1.99 25.51
N TRP A 265 35.14 2.81 24.46
CA TRP A 265 35.07 4.26 24.58
C TRP A 265 33.63 4.71 24.31
N PRO A 266 32.84 5.10 25.32
CA PRO A 266 31.44 5.47 25.12
C PRO A 266 31.30 6.78 24.32
N PRO A 267 30.41 6.86 23.31
CA PRO A 267 30.13 8.11 22.59
C PRO A 267 29.49 9.21 23.45
N LYS A 268 28.77 8.81 24.50
CA LYS A 268 28.02 9.65 25.43
C LYS A 268 28.03 8.99 26.81
N ASP A 269 27.49 9.68 27.81
CA ASP A 269 27.33 9.16 29.17
C ASP A 269 26.60 7.80 29.18
N LEU A 270 27.14 6.85 29.95
CA LEU A 270 26.66 5.47 30.04
C LEU A 270 25.24 5.38 30.63
N ASP A 271 24.90 6.25 31.59
CA ASP A 271 23.64 6.26 32.35
C ASP A 271 22.40 6.61 31.52
N LYS A 272 22.58 7.15 30.31
CA LYS A 272 21.50 7.61 29.43
C LYS A 272 21.22 6.68 28.25
N SER A 273 21.83 5.49 28.20
CA SER A 273 21.84 4.66 26.99
C SER A 273 21.53 3.18 27.27
N ASP A 274 20.78 2.56 26.37
CA ASP A 274 20.60 1.10 26.35
C ASP A 274 21.88 0.45 25.79
N ILE A 275 22.62 -0.27 26.63
CA ILE A 275 23.88 -0.91 26.27
C ILE A 275 23.67 -2.42 26.24
N LEU A 276 23.71 -3.02 25.05
CA LEU A 276 23.46 -4.44 24.86
C LEU A 276 24.67 -5.12 24.25
N ILE A 277 24.93 -6.36 24.66
CA ILE A 277 25.82 -7.26 23.93
C ILE A 277 25.09 -8.52 23.50
N SER A 278 25.44 -9.07 22.33
CA SER A 278 24.89 -10.34 21.86
C SER A 278 25.54 -11.54 22.54
N THR A 279 24.76 -12.51 23.01
CA THR A 279 25.29 -13.66 23.78
C THR A 279 24.65 -15.00 23.41
N LEU A 280 23.46 -15.01 22.80
CA LEU A 280 22.74 -16.23 22.45
C LEU A 280 23.30 -16.87 21.17
N GLU A 281 24.02 -17.98 21.31
CA GLU A 281 24.60 -18.78 20.21
C GLU A 281 23.58 -19.71 19.49
N ALA A 282 22.30 -19.34 19.52
CA ALA A 282 21.20 -20.05 18.85
C ALA A 282 20.23 -19.04 18.21
N SER A 283 19.32 -19.52 17.36
CA SER A 283 18.30 -18.66 16.74
C SER A 283 17.38 -18.09 17.82
N ILE A 284 17.00 -16.81 17.78
CA ILE A 284 16.14 -16.21 18.84
C ILE A 284 14.77 -16.91 18.86
N ILE A 285 14.18 -17.11 17.67
CA ILE A 285 13.01 -17.96 17.46
C ILE A 285 13.38 -19.10 16.52
N ALA A 286 13.04 -20.34 16.89
CA ALA A 286 13.24 -21.52 16.05
C ALA A 286 11.92 -22.29 15.88
N MET A 287 11.54 -22.60 14.64
CA MET A 287 10.32 -23.33 14.30
C MET A 287 10.65 -24.58 13.49
N LYS A 288 10.39 -25.77 14.05
CA LYS A 288 10.74 -27.06 13.44
C LYS A 288 9.51 -27.85 13.02
N ASN A 289 9.26 -27.96 11.72
CA ASN A 289 8.08 -28.61 11.14
C ASN A 289 6.75 -28.04 11.65
N ALA A 290 6.74 -26.77 12.06
CA ALA A 290 5.54 -26.08 12.52
C ALA A 290 4.75 -25.54 11.32
N SER A 291 3.41 -25.60 11.40
CA SER A 291 2.53 -25.11 10.35
C SER A 291 1.45 -24.18 10.87
N HIS A 292 1.01 -23.24 10.03
CA HIS A 292 -0.05 -22.26 10.37
C HIS A 292 0.26 -21.45 11.64
N VAL A 293 1.53 -21.04 11.78
CA VAL A 293 1.98 -20.17 12.87
C VAL A 293 2.22 -18.76 12.32
N ARG A 294 1.90 -17.72 13.10
CA ARG A 294 2.26 -16.33 12.76
C ARG A 294 3.06 -15.68 13.86
N ILE A 295 4.10 -14.95 13.48
CA ILE A 295 4.88 -14.05 14.33
C ILE A 295 4.62 -12.63 13.83
N GLU A 296 4.04 -11.77 14.67
CA GLU A 296 3.55 -10.45 14.23
C GLU A 296 4.01 -9.31 15.14
N GLY A 297 4.51 -8.21 14.55
CA GLY A 297 4.74 -6.96 15.29
C GLY A 297 5.81 -7.02 16.38
N LEU A 298 6.81 -7.91 16.25
CA LEU A 298 7.89 -8.06 17.22
C LEU A 298 9.17 -7.39 16.74
N THR A 299 9.94 -6.82 17.66
CA THR A 299 11.36 -6.48 17.43
C THR A 299 12.23 -7.65 17.89
N ILE A 300 13.12 -8.12 17.02
CA ILE A 300 14.04 -9.23 17.30
C ILE A 300 15.45 -8.72 17.06
N GLU A 301 16.29 -8.74 18.10
CA GLU A 301 17.60 -8.10 18.01
C GLU A 301 18.70 -8.76 18.84
N MET A 302 19.95 -8.37 18.54
CA MET A 302 21.15 -8.70 19.31
C MET A 302 21.42 -10.21 19.45
N GLY A 303 21.07 -11.03 18.46
CA GLY A 303 21.43 -12.46 18.46
C GLY A 303 22.75 -12.76 17.75
N VAL A 304 23.42 -13.84 18.18
CA VAL A 304 24.68 -14.29 17.57
C VAL A 304 24.43 -15.12 16.31
N ARG A 305 23.33 -15.89 16.29
CA ARG A 305 22.88 -16.68 15.13
C ARG A 305 21.74 -15.97 14.39
N ASN A 306 20.75 -16.72 13.91
CA ASN A 306 19.64 -16.18 13.14
C ASN A 306 18.64 -15.48 14.07
N GLY A 307 17.92 -14.47 13.57
CA GLY A 307 16.80 -13.89 14.31
C GLY A 307 15.64 -14.88 14.39
N ILE A 308 15.17 -15.32 13.23
CA ILE A 308 14.14 -16.36 13.12
C ILE A 308 14.62 -17.47 12.19
N GLU A 309 14.41 -18.72 12.59
CA GLU A 309 14.65 -19.90 11.78
C GLU A 309 13.37 -20.75 11.66
N VAL A 310 13.02 -21.14 10.43
CA VAL A 310 11.94 -22.10 10.14
C VAL A 310 12.53 -23.27 9.36
N SER A 311 12.44 -24.48 9.90
CA SER A 311 12.90 -25.70 9.24
C SER A 311 11.74 -26.64 8.96
N GLY A 312 11.28 -26.71 7.71
CA GLY A 312 10.15 -27.52 7.27
C GLY A 312 8.78 -26.98 7.71
N GLY A 313 7.74 -27.78 7.50
CA GLY A 313 6.35 -27.37 7.76
C GLY A 313 5.74 -26.56 6.61
N SER A 314 4.62 -25.88 6.89
CA SER A 314 3.97 -25.04 5.90
C SER A 314 3.16 -23.87 6.47
N ASN A 315 2.94 -22.81 5.70
CA ASN A 315 2.05 -21.70 6.10
C ASN A 315 2.47 -20.96 7.38
N VAL A 316 3.77 -20.84 7.65
CA VAL A 316 4.29 -19.90 8.66
C VAL A 316 4.32 -18.49 8.09
N ARG A 317 3.90 -17.49 8.85
CA ARG A 317 3.97 -16.07 8.48
C ARG A 317 4.79 -15.28 9.50
N ILE A 318 5.70 -14.45 9.01
CA ILE A 318 6.44 -13.47 9.79
C ILE A 318 6.03 -12.12 9.23
N GLU A 319 5.27 -11.34 10.01
CA GLU A 319 4.58 -10.15 9.51
C GLU A 319 4.89 -8.94 10.37
N ARG A 320 5.14 -7.79 9.74
CA ARG A 320 5.31 -6.49 10.43
C ARG A 320 6.36 -6.54 11.56
N CYS A 321 7.36 -7.40 11.44
CA CYS A 321 8.42 -7.54 12.43
C CYS A 321 9.60 -6.63 12.07
N THR A 322 10.31 -6.17 13.10
CA THR A 322 11.62 -5.53 12.94
C THR A 322 12.69 -6.51 13.35
N LEU A 323 13.61 -6.84 12.44
CA LEU A 323 14.78 -7.64 12.78
C LEU A 323 16.02 -6.76 12.63
N ARG A 324 16.79 -6.64 13.70
CA ARG A 324 17.95 -5.75 13.68
C ARG A 324 19.14 -6.22 14.49
N ASN A 325 20.32 -5.70 14.15
CA ASN A 325 21.53 -5.87 14.94
C ASN A 325 21.87 -7.36 15.20
N MET A 326 21.74 -8.18 14.17
CA MET A 326 22.00 -9.62 14.25
C MET A 326 23.41 -9.92 13.72
N ARG A 327 24.17 -10.78 14.39
CA ARG A 327 25.47 -11.22 13.88
C ARG A 327 25.36 -12.23 12.73
N GLY A 328 24.35 -13.10 12.80
CA GLY A 328 24.03 -14.10 11.78
C GLY A 328 23.06 -13.57 10.73
N ASN A 329 22.14 -14.42 10.26
CA ASN A 329 21.08 -14.00 9.34
C ASN A 329 19.93 -13.30 10.08
N GLY A 330 19.12 -12.52 9.34
CA GLY A 330 17.87 -12.00 9.88
C GLY A 330 16.85 -13.14 10.03
N ILE A 331 16.39 -13.66 8.90
CA ILE A 331 15.42 -14.75 8.82
C ILE A 331 15.97 -15.86 7.91
N ASP A 332 15.80 -17.13 8.27
CA ASP A 332 16.07 -18.26 7.38
C ASP A 332 14.89 -19.24 7.42
N ILE A 333 14.22 -19.46 6.29
CA ILE A 333 13.03 -20.33 6.19
C ILE A 333 13.23 -21.42 5.15
N SER A 334 12.82 -22.63 5.52
CA SER A 334 12.66 -23.76 4.62
C SER A 334 11.32 -24.44 4.81
N GLY A 335 10.74 -24.99 3.74
CA GLY A 335 9.43 -25.65 3.76
C GLY A 335 8.55 -25.17 2.61
N THR A 336 7.24 -25.06 2.84
CA THR A 336 6.29 -24.68 1.78
C THR A 336 5.29 -23.61 2.21
N ASN A 337 4.92 -22.73 1.29
CA ASN A 337 3.92 -21.69 1.50
C ASN A 337 4.22 -20.79 2.70
N HIS A 338 5.48 -20.60 3.09
CA HIS A 338 5.90 -19.66 4.15
C HIS A 338 6.00 -18.24 3.60
N GLY A 339 5.86 -17.23 4.46
CA GLY A 339 5.83 -15.84 4.04
C GLY A 339 6.52 -14.91 5.03
N VAL A 340 7.37 -14.02 4.51
CA VAL A 340 7.91 -12.85 5.22
C VAL A 340 7.28 -11.61 4.60
N VAL A 341 6.55 -10.83 5.39
CA VAL A 341 5.66 -9.77 4.88
C VAL A 341 5.82 -8.50 5.69
N GLN A 342 5.98 -7.35 5.02
CA GLN A 342 6.02 -6.03 5.66
C GLN A 342 7.05 -5.92 6.81
N CYS A 343 8.17 -6.66 6.71
CA CYS A 343 9.21 -6.62 7.72
C CYS A 343 10.26 -5.56 7.38
N THR A 344 10.82 -4.94 8.44
CA THR A 344 12.00 -4.06 8.33
C THR A 344 13.20 -4.82 8.87
N ILE A 345 14.22 -5.02 8.06
CA ILE A 345 15.36 -5.89 8.38
C ILE A 345 16.65 -5.12 8.12
N TYR A 346 17.45 -4.88 9.18
CA TYR A 346 18.65 -4.05 9.05
C TYR A 346 19.75 -4.34 10.06
N GLY A 347 20.99 -3.94 9.78
CA GLY A 347 22.12 -4.20 10.67
C GLY A 347 22.39 -5.70 10.82
N ILE A 348 22.37 -6.44 9.71
CA ILE A 348 22.52 -7.89 9.68
C ILE A 348 23.95 -8.26 9.27
N GLY A 349 24.57 -9.16 10.04
CA GLY A 349 25.95 -9.59 9.80
C GLY A 349 26.11 -10.47 8.55
N GLN A 350 25.06 -11.22 8.19
CA GLN A 350 25.03 -12.11 7.03
C GLN A 350 23.80 -11.80 6.13
N THR A 351 23.06 -12.83 5.70
CA THR A 351 21.91 -12.71 4.78
C THR A 351 20.72 -12.09 5.48
N GLY A 352 19.99 -11.19 4.81
CA GLY A 352 18.75 -10.62 5.34
C GLY A 352 17.68 -11.69 5.55
N VAL A 353 17.23 -12.30 4.45
CA VAL A 353 16.23 -13.38 4.43
C VAL A 353 16.68 -14.53 3.52
N GLY A 354 16.81 -15.74 4.06
CA GLY A 354 16.92 -16.97 3.27
C GLY A 354 15.55 -17.63 3.08
N ILE A 355 15.19 -17.98 1.85
CA ILE A 355 14.01 -18.80 1.53
C ILE A 355 14.42 -20.03 0.72
N SER A 356 14.00 -21.21 1.17
CA SER A 356 14.24 -22.48 0.49
C SER A 356 12.99 -23.36 0.49
N GLY A 357 12.63 -23.93 -0.65
CA GLY A 357 11.50 -24.85 -0.68
C GLY A 357 11.13 -25.32 -2.06
N GLY A 358 10.27 -26.32 -2.10
CA GLY A 358 9.99 -27.09 -3.32
C GLY A 358 10.98 -28.24 -3.50
N ASP A 359 10.71 -29.06 -4.50
CA ASP A 359 11.54 -30.21 -4.86
C ASP A 359 11.94 -30.10 -6.32
N ARG A 360 13.24 -29.98 -6.55
CA ARG A 360 13.82 -29.80 -7.87
C ARG A 360 13.79 -31.07 -8.72
N ALA A 361 13.82 -32.26 -8.11
CA ALA A 361 13.73 -33.52 -8.86
C ALA A 361 12.34 -33.68 -9.50
N THR A 362 11.30 -33.26 -8.78
CA THR A 362 9.90 -33.35 -9.22
C THR A 362 9.33 -32.05 -9.79
N LEU A 363 10.08 -30.95 -9.72
CA LEU A 363 9.64 -29.58 -10.05
C LEU A 363 8.41 -29.12 -9.23
N MET A 364 8.21 -29.69 -8.05
CA MET A 364 7.12 -29.27 -7.17
C MET A 364 7.46 -27.93 -6.50
N PRO A 365 6.62 -26.90 -6.61
CA PRO A 365 6.94 -25.57 -6.09
C PRO A 365 6.85 -25.51 -4.55
N GLY A 366 7.74 -24.72 -3.97
CA GLY A 366 7.74 -24.37 -2.54
C GLY A 366 6.75 -23.27 -2.19
N ASN A 367 6.48 -22.33 -3.11
CA ASN A 367 5.58 -21.18 -2.91
C ASN A 367 5.92 -20.33 -1.67
N ASN A 368 7.19 -20.31 -1.23
CA ASN A 368 7.61 -19.41 -0.17
C ASN A 368 7.81 -18.00 -0.73
N PHE A 369 7.55 -16.97 0.06
CA PHE A 369 7.65 -15.60 -0.43
C PHE A 369 8.22 -14.59 0.57
N VAL A 370 8.88 -13.56 0.02
CA VAL A 370 9.27 -12.33 0.73
C VAL A 370 8.61 -11.17 0.01
N ARG A 371 7.75 -10.41 0.72
CA ARG A 371 6.98 -9.32 0.12
C ARG A 371 6.87 -8.08 0.97
N HIS A 372 6.82 -6.91 0.32
CA HIS A 372 6.63 -5.62 0.99
C HIS A 372 7.65 -5.32 2.07
N CYS A 373 8.85 -5.93 2.00
CA CYS A 373 9.87 -5.78 3.02
C CYS A 373 10.87 -4.69 2.62
N THR A 374 11.40 -4.02 3.64
CA THR A 374 12.55 -3.12 3.51
C THR A 374 13.76 -3.79 4.15
N ILE A 375 14.78 -4.08 3.34
CA ILE A 375 15.97 -4.82 3.77
C ILE A 375 17.21 -4.02 3.39
N HIS A 376 17.99 -3.59 4.38
CA HIS A 376 19.20 -2.80 4.18
C HIS A 376 20.27 -3.08 5.23
N ASP A 377 21.47 -2.51 5.09
CA ASP A 377 22.56 -2.67 6.06
C ASP A 377 22.85 -4.15 6.41
N PHE A 378 22.89 -5.02 5.40
CA PHE A 378 23.17 -6.45 5.55
C PHE A 378 24.57 -6.81 5.03
N GLY A 379 25.00 -8.07 5.24
CA GLY A 379 26.36 -8.49 4.86
C GLY A 379 27.46 -7.72 5.58
N ARG A 380 27.20 -7.21 6.80
CA ARG A 380 28.20 -6.42 7.54
C ARG A 380 29.49 -7.18 7.84
N TRP A 381 29.37 -8.48 8.07
CA TRP A 381 30.50 -9.35 8.43
C TRP A 381 30.84 -10.35 7.34
N GLN A 382 29.83 -11.01 6.77
CA GLN A 382 30.02 -11.77 5.55
C GLN A 382 29.84 -10.81 4.37
N ARG A 383 30.92 -10.11 3.98
CA ARG A 383 30.87 -9.04 2.97
C ARG A 383 30.47 -9.54 1.59
N THR A 384 30.74 -10.81 1.26
CA THR A 384 30.38 -11.39 -0.05
C THR A 384 29.47 -12.60 0.06
N TYR A 385 28.59 -12.77 -0.94
CA TYR A 385 27.59 -13.84 -1.01
C TYR A 385 26.60 -13.94 0.17
N ALA A 386 26.32 -12.80 0.82
CA ALA A 386 25.29 -12.66 1.84
C ALA A 386 24.25 -11.62 1.38
N PRO A 387 23.22 -12.03 0.62
CA PRO A 387 22.30 -11.09 0.00
C PRO A 387 21.20 -10.60 0.94
N ALA A 388 20.41 -9.63 0.47
CA ALA A 388 19.17 -9.25 1.12
C ALA A 388 18.21 -10.44 1.13
N ILE A 389 18.07 -11.11 -0.02
CA ILE A 389 17.23 -12.30 -0.19
C ILE A 389 18.03 -13.41 -0.87
N ARG A 390 18.14 -14.58 -0.24
CA ARG A 390 18.68 -15.80 -0.85
C ARG A 390 17.54 -16.74 -1.19
N ILE A 391 17.40 -17.14 -2.46
CA ILE A 391 16.30 -17.99 -2.94
C ILE A 391 16.87 -19.34 -3.39
N ASN A 392 16.30 -20.44 -2.90
CA ASN A 392 16.65 -21.81 -3.34
C ASN A 392 15.42 -22.68 -3.59
N GLY A 393 15.52 -23.62 -4.52
CA GLY A 393 14.53 -24.70 -4.71
C GLY A 393 13.66 -24.50 -5.94
N VAL A 394 12.33 -24.52 -5.80
CA VAL A 394 11.40 -24.36 -6.93
C VAL A 394 10.26 -23.41 -6.54
N GLY A 395 9.85 -22.48 -7.41
CA GLY A 395 8.57 -21.76 -7.25
C GLY A 395 8.49 -20.73 -6.11
N ASN A 396 9.62 -20.26 -5.58
CA ASN A 396 9.67 -19.22 -4.54
C ASN A 396 9.68 -17.79 -5.11
N ILE A 397 9.24 -16.80 -4.32
CA ILE A 397 8.92 -15.45 -4.78
C ILE A 397 9.62 -14.37 -3.93
N ALA A 398 10.24 -13.39 -4.58
CA ALA A 398 10.64 -12.12 -3.98
C ALA A 398 9.92 -11.00 -4.72
N ALA A 399 8.93 -10.37 -4.09
CA ALA A 399 8.13 -9.35 -4.76
C ALA A 399 7.88 -8.07 -3.94
N ASN A 400 7.83 -6.91 -4.58
CA ASN A 400 7.48 -5.64 -3.93
C ASN A 400 8.40 -5.28 -2.75
N ASN A 401 9.70 -5.57 -2.82
CA ASN A 401 10.64 -5.25 -1.75
C ASN A 401 11.50 -4.03 -2.09
N LYS A 402 12.05 -3.38 -1.06
CA LYS A 402 13.08 -2.34 -1.19
C LYS A 402 14.38 -2.87 -0.60
N LEU A 403 15.38 -3.06 -1.45
CA LEU A 403 16.64 -3.75 -1.11
C LEU A 403 17.82 -2.82 -1.39
N TYR A 404 18.52 -2.36 -0.35
CA TYR A 404 19.55 -1.33 -0.53
C TYR A 404 20.66 -1.35 0.54
N ASP A 405 21.69 -0.52 0.36
CA ASP A 405 22.82 -0.31 1.29
C ASP A 405 23.53 -1.60 1.71
N ALA A 406 24.15 -2.29 0.76
CA ALA A 406 24.95 -3.49 1.05
C ALA A 406 26.19 -3.69 0.17
N PRO A 407 27.25 -4.33 0.71
CA PRO A 407 28.50 -4.50 -0.02
C PRO A 407 28.40 -5.42 -1.24
N HIS A 408 27.36 -6.25 -1.32
CA HIS A 408 27.17 -7.28 -2.35
C HIS A 408 25.72 -7.32 -2.85
N SER A 409 25.42 -8.29 -3.71
CA SER A 409 24.12 -8.62 -4.29
C SER A 409 22.92 -8.43 -3.35
N ALA A 410 21.84 -7.87 -3.88
CA ALA A 410 20.54 -7.85 -3.23
C ALA A 410 19.86 -9.23 -3.25
N ILE A 411 19.97 -9.97 -4.36
CA ILE A 411 19.33 -11.28 -4.51
C ILE A 411 20.32 -12.29 -5.10
N LEU A 412 20.47 -13.44 -4.43
CA LEU A 412 21.08 -14.64 -5.03
C LEU A 412 20.01 -15.71 -5.18
N PHE A 413 19.90 -16.33 -6.36
CA PHE A 413 18.95 -17.41 -6.56
C PHE A 413 19.58 -18.65 -7.21
N ASN A 414 19.04 -19.82 -6.87
CA ASN A 414 19.39 -21.09 -7.46
C ASN A 414 18.16 -22.02 -7.48
N GLY A 415 17.96 -22.74 -8.58
CA GLY A 415 16.78 -23.60 -8.77
C GLY A 415 15.88 -23.13 -9.90
N ASN A 416 14.57 -23.37 -9.78
CA ASN A 416 13.63 -23.31 -10.90
C ASN A 416 12.40 -22.47 -10.58
N GLU A 417 11.82 -21.84 -11.60
CA GLU A 417 10.50 -21.21 -11.53
C GLU A 417 10.34 -20.15 -10.43
N HIS A 418 11.44 -19.49 -10.03
CA HIS A 418 11.38 -18.36 -9.12
C HIS A 418 10.84 -17.10 -9.78
N ARG A 419 10.16 -16.28 -8.98
CA ARG A 419 9.64 -14.97 -9.39
C ARG A 419 10.34 -13.88 -8.60
N ILE A 420 11.06 -13.01 -9.31
CA ILE A 420 11.72 -11.82 -8.76
C ILE A 420 11.05 -10.62 -9.43
N GLU A 421 10.09 -10.00 -8.76
CA GLU A 421 9.23 -9.01 -9.41
C GLU A 421 8.92 -7.76 -8.58
N LEU A 422 8.73 -6.61 -9.23
CA LEU A 422 8.30 -5.39 -8.54
C LEU A 422 9.24 -4.93 -7.40
N ASN A 423 10.51 -5.33 -7.39
CA ASN A 423 11.47 -4.89 -6.37
C ASN A 423 12.17 -3.59 -6.79
N GLU A 424 12.43 -2.72 -5.83
CA GLU A 424 13.33 -1.56 -5.94
C GLU A 424 14.70 -1.98 -5.38
N ILE A 425 15.76 -1.88 -6.20
CA ILE A 425 17.11 -2.34 -5.85
C ILE A 425 18.12 -1.26 -6.21
N TYR A 426 18.84 -0.75 -5.20
CA TYR A 426 19.86 0.29 -5.39
C TYR A 426 20.90 0.29 -4.28
N GLY A 427 22.05 0.95 -4.48
CA GLY A 427 23.07 1.08 -3.42
C GLY A 427 23.60 -0.27 -2.93
N VAL A 428 23.55 -1.30 -3.77
CA VAL A 428 24.11 -2.64 -3.51
C VAL A 428 25.32 -2.90 -4.39
N CYS A 429 26.12 -3.90 -4.03
CA CYS A 429 27.40 -4.20 -4.68
C CYS A 429 28.44 -3.07 -4.57
N TYR A 430 28.33 -2.20 -3.56
CA TYR A 430 29.22 -1.04 -3.43
C TYR A 430 30.67 -1.41 -3.05
N GLU A 431 30.93 -2.63 -2.58
CA GLU A 431 32.24 -3.08 -2.12
C GLU A 431 32.63 -4.43 -2.76
N VAL A 432 32.48 -4.54 -4.09
CA VAL A 432 32.89 -5.74 -4.83
C VAL A 432 33.26 -5.43 -6.26
N ASP A 433 34.04 -6.30 -6.87
CA ASP A 433 34.23 -6.40 -8.32
C ASP A 433 33.74 -7.79 -8.73
N ASP A 434 33.15 -7.91 -9.92
CA ASP A 434 32.60 -9.18 -10.43
C ASP A 434 31.34 -9.66 -9.67
N ALA A 435 30.32 -8.79 -9.60
CA ALA A 435 29.07 -9.09 -8.88
C ALA A 435 27.85 -8.45 -9.53
N GLY A 436 26.69 -9.09 -9.35
CA GLY A 436 25.39 -8.60 -9.80
C GLY A 436 24.46 -8.32 -8.63
N SER A 437 23.64 -7.27 -8.72
CA SER A 437 22.59 -7.00 -7.73
C SER A 437 21.60 -8.16 -7.63
N VAL A 438 21.28 -8.81 -8.76
CA VAL A 438 20.60 -10.09 -8.86
C VAL A 438 21.53 -11.06 -9.57
N TYR A 439 21.87 -12.17 -8.92
CA TYR A 439 22.88 -13.11 -9.44
C TYR A 439 22.41 -14.57 -9.39
N ALA A 440 22.75 -15.30 -10.45
CA ALA A 440 22.71 -16.77 -10.52
C ALA A 440 23.80 -17.28 -11.47
N GLY A 441 24.24 -18.54 -11.32
CA GLY A 441 25.28 -19.07 -12.20
C GLY A 441 25.51 -20.58 -12.14
N ARG A 442 26.30 -21.08 -13.09
CA ARG A 442 26.84 -22.46 -13.17
C ARG A 442 25.78 -23.56 -13.26
N ASP A 443 24.64 -23.34 -13.90
CA ASP A 443 23.62 -24.38 -14.01
C ASP A 443 22.70 -24.19 -15.24
N TRP A 444 22.75 -25.14 -16.18
CA TRP A 444 21.88 -25.20 -17.37
C TRP A 444 20.41 -25.51 -17.05
N GLY A 445 20.15 -26.02 -15.85
CA GLY A 445 18.84 -26.38 -15.35
C GLY A 445 18.12 -25.25 -14.61
N LEU A 446 18.58 -24.00 -14.62
CA LEU A 446 17.93 -22.84 -13.97
C LEU A 446 16.69 -22.33 -14.72
N ARG A 447 15.92 -23.25 -15.29
CA ARG A 447 14.83 -22.92 -16.22
C ARG A 447 13.61 -22.36 -15.49
N GLY A 448 12.91 -21.46 -16.18
CA GLY A 448 11.60 -20.93 -15.75
C GLY A 448 11.68 -19.80 -14.73
N ASN A 449 12.87 -19.39 -14.30
CA ASN A 449 13.03 -18.22 -13.42
C ASN A 449 12.72 -16.94 -14.20
N VAL A 450 12.01 -16.01 -13.56
CA VAL A 450 11.62 -14.73 -14.17
C VAL A 450 11.98 -13.57 -13.26
N ILE A 451 12.69 -12.60 -13.83
CA ILE A 451 13.07 -11.32 -13.25
C ILE A 451 12.29 -10.25 -14.01
N GLU A 452 11.21 -9.73 -13.43
CA GLU A 452 10.33 -8.80 -14.15
C GLU A 452 9.76 -7.63 -13.37
N ASN A 453 9.49 -6.52 -14.05
CA ASN A 453 8.89 -5.33 -13.43
C ASN A 453 9.70 -4.77 -12.26
N ASN A 454 11.02 -4.98 -12.20
CA ASN A 454 11.87 -4.42 -11.14
C ASN A 454 12.47 -3.08 -11.57
N PHE A 455 12.85 -2.27 -10.58
CA PHE A 455 13.60 -1.04 -10.77
C PHE A 455 15.00 -1.20 -10.16
N PHE A 456 16.01 -1.21 -11.03
CA PHE A 456 17.41 -1.23 -10.66
C PHE A 456 18.00 0.15 -10.87
N HIS A 457 18.54 0.77 -9.83
CA HIS A 457 19.22 2.05 -9.99
C HIS A 457 20.41 2.26 -9.08
N ASP A 458 21.33 3.15 -9.49
CA ASP A 458 22.47 3.57 -8.67
C ASP A 458 23.27 2.37 -8.12
N ILE A 459 23.66 1.47 -9.03
CA ILE A 459 24.50 0.31 -8.73
C ILE A 459 25.90 0.59 -9.24
N GLU A 460 26.80 0.82 -8.29
CA GLU A 460 28.20 1.14 -8.52
C GLU A 460 29.08 0.53 -7.44
N SER A 461 30.38 0.35 -7.72
CA SER A 461 31.33 -0.16 -6.76
C SER A 461 32.45 0.84 -6.51
N HIS A 462 32.84 0.92 -5.24
CA HIS A 462 33.96 1.73 -4.77
C HIS A 462 35.27 0.93 -4.87
N LEU A 463 35.18 -0.40 -5.06
CA LEU A 463 36.33 -1.28 -5.26
C LEU A 463 36.71 -1.28 -6.74
N THR A 464 37.92 -0.79 -7.03
CA THR A 464 38.45 -0.75 -8.39
C THR A 464 38.81 -2.16 -8.87
N GLY A 465 38.19 -2.60 -9.97
CA GLY A 465 38.49 -3.87 -10.63
C GLY A 465 38.15 -3.85 -12.12
N SER A 466 38.47 -4.92 -12.84
CA SER A 466 38.31 -5.00 -14.30
C SER A 466 36.96 -5.55 -14.74
N ASN A 467 36.20 -6.17 -13.81
CA ASN A 467 34.99 -6.91 -14.16
C ASN A 467 33.74 -6.04 -13.97
N GLY A 468 33.75 -5.09 -13.04
CA GLY A 468 32.68 -4.16 -12.72
C GLY A 468 31.55 -4.79 -11.90
N VAL A 469 30.48 -4.03 -11.69
CA VAL A 469 29.25 -4.50 -11.02
C VAL A 469 28.04 -4.33 -11.93
N HIS A 470 27.05 -5.20 -11.77
CA HIS A 470 25.98 -5.38 -12.73
C HIS A 470 24.62 -5.32 -12.04
N ALA A 471 23.56 -5.01 -12.79
CA ALA A 471 22.21 -5.14 -12.25
C ALA A 471 21.79 -6.61 -12.24
N VAL A 472 21.53 -7.21 -13.41
CA VAL A 472 21.25 -8.65 -13.53
C VAL A 472 22.49 -9.38 -14.05
N TYR A 473 23.02 -10.30 -13.25
CA TYR A 473 24.18 -11.11 -13.57
C TYR A 473 23.82 -12.59 -13.64
N LEU A 474 23.54 -13.05 -14.86
CA LEU A 474 23.40 -14.46 -15.21
C LEU A 474 24.78 -15.01 -15.56
N ASP A 475 25.53 -15.33 -14.52
CA ASP A 475 26.93 -15.72 -14.61
C ASP A 475 27.09 -17.17 -15.09
N ASP A 476 28.28 -17.48 -15.61
CA ASP A 476 28.77 -18.86 -15.81
C ASP A 476 27.72 -19.86 -16.33
N CYS A 477 27.19 -19.59 -17.51
CA CYS A 477 26.23 -20.42 -18.21
C CYS A 477 24.86 -20.59 -17.53
N ALA A 478 24.45 -19.69 -16.63
CA ALA A 478 23.06 -19.62 -16.17
C ALA A 478 22.09 -19.52 -17.36
N SER A 479 21.10 -20.42 -17.41
CA SER A 479 20.31 -20.66 -18.63
C SER A 479 18.81 -20.75 -18.37
N GLY A 480 18.00 -20.32 -19.33
CA GLY A 480 16.53 -20.37 -19.28
C GLY A 480 15.89 -19.37 -18.34
N VAL A 481 16.54 -18.23 -18.10
CA VAL A 481 16.03 -17.14 -17.28
C VAL A 481 15.40 -16.07 -18.19
N THR A 482 14.24 -15.56 -17.79
CA THR A 482 13.59 -14.42 -18.44
C THR A 482 13.86 -13.15 -17.65
N VAL A 483 14.36 -12.10 -18.31
CA VAL A 483 14.59 -10.76 -17.78
C VAL A 483 13.71 -9.81 -18.57
N ALA A 484 12.55 -9.42 -18.02
CA ALA A 484 11.57 -8.67 -18.78
C ALA A 484 10.87 -7.52 -18.06
N ASN A 485 10.48 -6.47 -18.79
CA ASN A 485 9.71 -5.35 -18.20
C ASN A 485 10.45 -4.63 -17.06
N ASN A 486 11.78 -4.64 -17.01
CA ASN A 486 12.53 -3.98 -15.94
C ASN A 486 13.01 -2.59 -16.39
N VAL A 487 13.22 -1.71 -15.42
CA VAL A 487 13.88 -0.41 -15.60
C VAL A 487 15.28 -0.49 -14.98
N PHE A 488 16.31 -0.22 -15.79
CA PHE A 488 17.70 -0.15 -15.39
C PHE A 488 18.21 1.27 -15.56
N TYR A 489 18.76 1.87 -14.50
CA TYR A 489 19.14 3.27 -14.51
C TYR A 489 20.42 3.54 -13.72
N ARG A 490 21.44 4.17 -14.32
CA ARG A 490 22.72 4.47 -13.62
C ARG A 490 23.39 3.22 -13.03
N ILE A 491 23.73 2.28 -13.92
CA ILE A 491 24.48 1.07 -13.57
C ILE A 491 25.92 1.25 -14.07
N SER A 492 26.91 1.28 -13.17
CA SER A 492 28.28 1.61 -13.57
C SER A 492 28.90 0.56 -14.51
N GLY A 493 28.54 -0.71 -14.35
CA GLY A 493 28.89 -1.78 -15.29
C GLY A 493 27.75 -2.12 -16.24
N ARG A 494 27.27 -3.36 -16.19
CA ARG A 494 26.34 -3.94 -17.16
C ARG A 494 24.93 -3.97 -16.59
N ALA A 495 23.95 -3.49 -17.34
CA ALA A 495 22.54 -3.67 -16.96
C ALA A 495 22.20 -5.17 -16.95
N ILE A 496 22.52 -5.87 -18.03
CA ILE A 496 22.26 -7.30 -18.17
C ILE A 496 23.52 -8.02 -18.66
N MET A 497 24.02 -8.94 -17.85
CA MET A 497 25.22 -9.75 -18.08
C MET A 497 24.83 -11.23 -18.22
N CYS A 498 24.98 -11.80 -19.42
CA CYS A 498 24.75 -13.20 -19.71
C CYS A 498 26.06 -13.93 -20.06
N GLY A 499 26.72 -14.54 -19.09
CA GLY A 499 28.03 -15.19 -19.28
C GLY A 499 27.93 -16.57 -19.92
N GLY A 500 27.75 -16.67 -21.24
CA GLY A 500 27.76 -17.94 -21.98
C GLY A 500 26.58 -18.87 -21.68
N GLY A 501 25.51 -18.33 -21.11
CA GLY A 501 24.25 -19.04 -20.84
C GLY A 501 23.34 -19.12 -22.07
N ARG A 502 22.42 -20.08 -22.04
CA ARG A 502 21.56 -20.40 -23.19
C ARG A 502 20.07 -20.32 -22.89
N ASP A 503 19.27 -20.16 -23.93
CA ASP A 503 17.84 -19.90 -23.87
C ASP A 503 17.39 -18.81 -22.87
N ASN A 504 18.24 -17.82 -22.62
CA ASN A 504 17.85 -16.66 -21.83
C ASN A 504 17.03 -15.70 -22.70
N THR A 505 16.00 -15.10 -22.12
CA THR A 505 15.13 -14.15 -22.82
C THR A 505 15.22 -12.79 -22.16
N ILE A 506 15.65 -11.79 -22.91
CA ILE A 506 15.77 -10.40 -22.48
C ILE A 506 14.77 -9.59 -23.28
N ASP A 507 13.68 -9.17 -22.65
CA ASP A 507 12.51 -8.67 -23.36
C ASP A 507 11.90 -7.43 -22.72
N ASN A 508 11.51 -6.42 -23.50
CA ASN A 508 10.69 -5.32 -22.97
C ASN A 508 11.33 -4.49 -21.84
N ASN A 509 12.65 -4.29 -21.83
CA ASN A 509 13.32 -3.53 -20.77
C ASN A 509 13.63 -2.09 -21.20
N VAL A 510 13.63 -1.18 -20.23
CA VAL A 510 14.14 0.19 -20.37
C VAL A 510 15.52 0.26 -19.73
N ILE A 511 16.54 0.61 -20.50
CA ILE A 511 17.94 0.57 -20.07
C ILE A 511 18.58 1.93 -20.33
N ALA A 512 18.84 2.70 -19.28
CA ALA A 512 19.35 4.06 -19.42
C ALA A 512 20.57 4.34 -18.54
N ARG A 513 21.54 5.08 -19.08
CA ARG A 513 22.75 5.54 -18.36
C ARG A 513 23.55 4.42 -17.72
N CYS A 514 23.68 3.30 -18.41
CA CYS A 514 24.47 2.15 -17.96
C CYS A 514 25.81 2.09 -18.72
N GLY A 515 26.84 1.48 -18.13
CA GLY A 515 28.10 1.22 -18.83
C GLY A 515 27.90 0.34 -20.07
N SER A 516 27.15 -0.75 -19.94
CA SER A 516 26.71 -1.57 -21.08
C SER A 516 25.26 -2.02 -20.89
N ALA A 517 24.43 -1.97 -21.94
CA ALA A 517 23.07 -2.50 -21.86
C ALA A 517 23.07 -4.04 -21.82
N HIS A 518 23.81 -4.66 -22.74
CA HIS A 518 23.92 -6.11 -22.85
C HIS A 518 25.37 -6.59 -22.94
N PHE A 519 25.64 -7.74 -22.32
CA PHE A 519 26.88 -8.48 -22.46
C PHE A 519 26.60 -9.96 -22.68
N THR A 520 27.41 -10.59 -23.54
CA THR A 520 27.53 -12.04 -23.62
C THR A 520 28.92 -12.48 -24.07
N ASP A 521 29.28 -13.72 -23.77
CA ASP A 521 30.49 -14.40 -24.22
C ASP A 521 30.20 -15.88 -24.50
N ARG A 522 31.24 -16.67 -24.83
CA ARG A 522 31.14 -18.12 -25.04
C ARG A 522 31.98 -18.88 -24.02
N ARG A 523 32.02 -18.43 -22.76
CA ARG A 523 32.86 -19.05 -21.72
C ARG A 523 32.60 -20.53 -21.48
N GLY A 524 31.40 -21.02 -21.80
CA GLY A 524 31.04 -22.45 -21.76
C GLY A 524 31.97 -23.32 -22.61
N LYS A 525 32.53 -22.81 -23.70
CA LYS A 525 33.51 -23.53 -24.53
C LYS A 525 34.81 -23.85 -23.79
N ALA A 526 35.27 -22.93 -22.96
CA ALA A 526 36.56 -23.03 -22.29
C ALA A 526 36.44 -23.65 -20.90
N TRP A 527 35.35 -23.40 -20.17
CA TRP A 527 35.31 -23.61 -18.72
C TRP A 527 34.34 -24.70 -18.25
N MET A 528 33.43 -25.21 -19.09
CA MET A 528 32.39 -26.17 -18.68
C MET A 528 32.92 -27.44 -17.97
N ASP A 529 34.15 -27.87 -18.24
CA ASP A 529 34.74 -29.06 -17.60
C ASP A 529 35.96 -28.72 -16.72
N LYS A 530 36.17 -27.44 -16.40
CA LYS A 530 37.38 -26.96 -15.71
C LYS A 530 37.54 -27.56 -14.31
N ASP A 531 36.46 -27.66 -13.55
CA ASP A 531 36.44 -28.25 -12.21
C ASP A 531 35.02 -28.71 -11.82
N ASN A 532 34.87 -29.28 -10.62
CA ASN A 532 33.59 -29.82 -10.14
C ASN A 532 32.45 -28.79 -10.06
N SER A 533 32.75 -27.51 -9.87
CA SER A 533 31.74 -26.45 -9.86
C SER A 533 31.19 -26.17 -11.26
N TRP A 534 31.95 -26.50 -12.31
CA TRP A 534 31.63 -26.24 -13.70
C TRP A 534 30.93 -27.37 -14.43
N LYS A 535 30.88 -28.60 -13.91
CA LYS A 535 30.28 -29.78 -14.58
C LYS A 535 28.76 -29.65 -14.85
N LEU A 536 28.36 -28.80 -15.80
CA LEU A 536 26.97 -28.41 -16.07
C LEU A 536 26.12 -29.59 -16.53
N LEU A 537 26.67 -30.44 -17.40
CA LEU A 537 26.00 -31.65 -17.88
C LEU A 537 25.68 -32.61 -16.72
N ASP A 538 26.61 -32.80 -15.78
CA ASP A 538 26.38 -33.66 -14.63
C ASP A 538 25.29 -33.10 -13.70
N LYS A 539 25.18 -31.77 -13.57
CA LYS A 539 24.13 -31.14 -12.77
C LYS A 539 22.74 -31.43 -13.33
N ILE A 540 22.54 -31.31 -14.64
CA ILE A 540 21.24 -31.62 -15.26
C ILE A 540 20.97 -33.14 -15.32
N LYS A 541 22.00 -33.98 -15.41
CA LYS A 541 21.84 -35.45 -15.29
C LYS A 541 21.29 -35.87 -13.92
N ARG A 542 21.65 -35.17 -12.84
CA ARG A 542 21.14 -35.48 -11.48
C ARG A 542 19.64 -35.31 -11.32
N VAL A 543 18.99 -34.57 -12.21
CA VAL A 543 17.53 -34.35 -12.21
C VAL A 543 16.82 -35.10 -13.34
N ASN A 544 17.52 -36.02 -14.04
CA ASN A 544 16.97 -36.81 -15.15
C ASN A 544 16.29 -35.93 -16.22
N TYR A 545 16.98 -34.88 -16.66
CA TYR A 545 16.43 -33.83 -17.53
C TYR A 545 15.77 -34.29 -18.85
N THR A 546 16.03 -35.52 -19.31
CA THR A 546 15.46 -36.12 -20.52
C THR A 546 14.16 -36.91 -20.27
N GLN A 547 13.72 -37.04 -19.03
CA GLN A 547 12.49 -37.76 -18.63
C GLN A 547 11.47 -36.80 -17.99
N PRO A 548 10.16 -37.13 -18.00
CA PRO A 548 9.17 -36.37 -17.26
C PRO A 548 9.49 -36.34 -15.75
N PRO A 549 9.22 -35.21 -15.04
CA PRO A 549 8.54 -34.00 -15.53
C PRO A 549 9.46 -33.01 -16.27
N TRP A 550 10.78 -33.20 -16.25
CA TRP A 550 11.74 -32.24 -16.81
C TRP A 550 11.65 -32.12 -18.33
N SER A 551 11.52 -33.23 -19.06
CA SER A 551 11.44 -33.18 -20.53
C SER A 551 10.15 -32.56 -21.04
N GLU A 552 9.05 -32.71 -20.31
CA GLU A 552 7.78 -32.06 -20.61
C GLU A 552 7.79 -30.57 -20.26
N ARG A 553 8.37 -30.21 -19.11
CA ARG A 553 8.43 -28.82 -18.65
C ARG A 553 9.44 -27.98 -19.42
N TYR A 554 10.59 -28.56 -19.75
CA TYR A 554 11.70 -27.88 -20.43
C TYR A 554 12.18 -28.68 -21.65
N PRO A 555 11.36 -28.77 -22.72
CA PRO A 555 11.67 -29.60 -23.88
C PRO A 555 12.99 -29.23 -24.55
N ARG A 556 13.32 -27.93 -24.68
CA ARG A 556 14.62 -27.49 -25.22
C ARG A 556 15.82 -28.02 -24.42
N LEU A 557 15.68 -28.14 -23.09
CA LEU A 557 16.75 -28.69 -22.26
C LEU A 557 16.88 -30.21 -22.46
N ALA A 558 15.78 -30.95 -22.61
CA ALA A 558 15.83 -32.39 -22.90
C ALA A 558 16.58 -32.71 -24.19
N HIS A 559 16.46 -31.83 -25.19
CA HIS A 559 17.10 -31.94 -26.50
C HIS A 559 18.45 -31.22 -26.61
N ILE A 560 19.05 -30.80 -25.48
CA ILE A 560 20.28 -29.99 -25.45
C ILE A 560 21.50 -30.66 -26.13
N LEU A 561 21.49 -31.99 -26.23
CA LEU A 561 22.59 -32.78 -26.81
C LEU A 561 22.33 -33.26 -28.24
N ASP A 562 21.19 -32.93 -28.85
CA ASP A 562 20.82 -33.45 -30.19
C ASP A 562 21.84 -33.06 -31.27
N ASN A 563 22.48 -31.90 -31.12
CA ASN A 563 23.54 -31.40 -32.00
C ASN A 563 24.96 -31.67 -31.45
N GLY A 564 25.09 -32.53 -30.44
CA GLY A 564 26.35 -32.88 -29.78
C GLY A 564 26.79 -31.92 -28.67
N LEU A 565 27.69 -32.41 -27.82
CA LEU A 565 28.15 -31.69 -26.62
C LEU A 565 28.88 -30.39 -26.94
N GLU A 566 29.61 -30.32 -28.04
CA GLU A 566 30.32 -29.11 -28.43
C GLU A 566 29.37 -27.98 -28.79
N MET A 567 28.29 -28.27 -29.52
CA MET A 567 27.26 -27.27 -29.77
C MET A 567 26.52 -26.93 -28.47
N ALA A 568 26.39 -27.89 -27.55
CA ALA A 568 25.72 -27.65 -26.29
C ALA A 568 26.41 -26.59 -25.39
N LYS A 569 27.70 -26.32 -25.63
CA LYS A 569 28.47 -25.29 -24.93
C LYS A 569 28.20 -23.86 -25.43
N GLU A 570 27.52 -23.71 -26.56
CA GLU A 570 27.21 -22.42 -27.15
C GLU A 570 25.95 -21.78 -26.52
N PRO A 571 25.87 -20.43 -26.46
CA PRO A 571 24.75 -19.72 -25.87
C PRO A 571 23.52 -19.64 -26.81
N GLU A 572 23.13 -20.76 -27.41
CA GLU A 572 22.02 -20.83 -28.38
C GLU A 572 20.64 -20.55 -27.75
N GLY A 573 19.70 -20.14 -28.61
CA GLY A 573 18.29 -19.98 -28.22
C GLY A 573 18.00 -18.75 -27.37
N CYS A 574 19.01 -17.89 -27.17
CA CYS A 574 18.87 -16.62 -26.46
C CYS A 574 18.21 -15.55 -27.34
N ILE A 575 17.44 -14.68 -26.70
CA ILE A 575 16.65 -13.62 -27.38
C ILE A 575 16.90 -12.29 -26.68
N ILE A 576 17.16 -11.24 -27.46
CA ILE A 576 17.12 -9.84 -27.02
C ILE A 576 16.06 -9.14 -27.88
N ALA A 577 14.92 -8.82 -27.28
CA ALA A 577 13.79 -8.26 -28.01
C ALA A 577 13.13 -7.07 -27.30
N ARG A 578 12.62 -6.12 -28.08
CA ARG A 578 11.75 -5.04 -27.58
C ARG A 578 12.34 -4.19 -26.45
N ASN A 579 13.66 -4.04 -26.39
CA ASN A 579 14.31 -3.21 -25.39
C ASN A 579 14.55 -1.80 -25.93
N ILE A 580 14.52 -0.79 -25.05
CA ILE A 580 14.92 0.59 -25.38
C ILE A 580 16.13 1.00 -24.54
N GLY A 581 17.18 1.45 -25.21
CA GLY A 581 18.39 2.00 -24.64
C GLY A 581 18.40 3.53 -24.67
N TRP A 582 19.03 4.17 -23.68
CA TRP A 582 19.24 5.62 -23.66
C TRP A 582 20.51 6.03 -22.93
N LYS A 583 21.44 6.68 -23.63
CA LYS A 583 22.70 7.18 -23.06
C LYS A 583 23.49 6.11 -22.30
N ASN A 584 23.44 4.86 -22.77
CA ASN A 584 24.36 3.83 -22.31
C ASN A 584 25.72 4.04 -22.99
N GLU A 585 26.84 3.75 -22.32
CA GLU A 585 28.15 3.90 -22.99
C GLU A 585 28.27 2.90 -24.16
N ARG A 586 27.66 1.72 -24.01
CA ARG A 586 27.56 0.67 -25.05
C ARG A 586 26.18 0.01 -25.04
N TRP A 587 25.63 -0.24 -26.23
CA TRP A 587 24.47 -1.12 -26.37
C TRP A 587 24.89 -2.59 -26.18
N LEU A 588 25.88 -3.05 -26.95
CA LEU A 588 26.44 -4.40 -26.86
C LEU A 588 27.92 -4.35 -26.45
N GLU A 589 28.26 -4.99 -25.35
CA GLU A 589 29.65 -5.21 -24.97
C GLU A 589 30.14 -6.56 -25.53
N LYS A 590 30.92 -6.49 -26.60
CA LYS A 590 31.57 -7.67 -27.20
C LYS A 590 32.85 -7.98 -26.43
N ASN A 591 32.84 -9.06 -25.64
CA ASN A 591 34.00 -9.51 -24.88
C ASN A 591 34.28 -11.00 -25.11
N CYS A 592 35.45 -11.46 -24.66
CA CYS A 592 36.02 -12.78 -24.95
C CYS A 592 36.55 -13.45 -23.67
N LEU A 593 35.71 -13.61 -22.65
CA LEU A 593 36.04 -14.49 -21.54
C LEU A 593 35.89 -15.94 -22.02
N GLY A 594 37.02 -16.61 -22.32
CA GLY A 594 37.06 -17.96 -22.89
C GLY A 594 37.01 -17.99 -24.42
N ALA A 595 35.91 -17.54 -25.04
CA ALA A 595 35.76 -17.46 -26.49
C ALA A 595 34.86 -16.28 -26.93
N CYS A 596 35.18 -15.67 -28.07
CA CYS A 596 34.50 -14.50 -28.64
C CYS A 596 33.27 -14.86 -29.48
N GLY A 597 32.33 -13.91 -29.65
CA GLY A 597 31.22 -14.03 -30.61
C GLY A 597 29.93 -14.60 -30.02
N GLY A 598 29.66 -14.38 -28.73
CA GLY A 598 28.44 -14.91 -28.09
C GLY A 598 27.15 -14.38 -28.72
N PHE A 599 27.12 -13.13 -29.18
CA PHE A 599 25.94 -12.53 -29.82
C PHE A 599 25.59 -13.15 -31.18
N ASP A 600 26.51 -13.89 -31.82
CA ASP A 600 26.24 -14.56 -33.10
C ASP A 600 25.18 -15.68 -32.96
N PHE A 601 24.89 -16.08 -31.72
CA PHE A 601 23.89 -17.09 -31.36
C PHE A 601 22.58 -16.50 -30.82
N TYR A 602 22.48 -15.16 -30.75
CA TYR A 602 21.32 -14.46 -30.21
C TYR A 602 20.38 -14.03 -31.32
N THR A 603 19.09 -14.12 -31.06
CA THR A 603 18.06 -13.50 -31.92
C THR A 603 17.79 -12.07 -31.44
N PHE A 604 17.90 -11.10 -32.33
CA PHE A 604 17.60 -9.69 -32.07
C PHE A 604 16.32 -9.27 -32.79
N GLN A 605 15.38 -8.68 -32.06
CA GLN A 605 14.08 -8.26 -32.61
C GLN A 605 13.62 -6.93 -31.98
N ASP A 606 13.25 -5.96 -32.81
CA ASP A 606 12.51 -4.77 -32.38
C ASP A 606 13.15 -3.98 -31.21
N ASN A 607 14.50 -3.89 -31.15
CA ASN A 607 15.17 -3.09 -30.12
C ASN A 607 15.48 -1.68 -30.63
N ILE A 608 15.48 -0.71 -29.72
CA ILE A 608 15.96 0.67 -29.95
C ILE A 608 17.22 0.86 -29.12
N GLU A 609 18.37 1.09 -29.76
CA GLU A 609 19.67 1.08 -29.05
C GLU A 609 19.95 2.37 -28.26
N ASP A 610 19.56 3.53 -28.79
CA ASP A 610 19.77 4.83 -28.14
C ASP A 610 18.71 5.86 -28.54
N GLN A 611 17.69 6.01 -27.70
CA GLN A 611 16.60 6.97 -27.88
C GLN A 611 16.03 7.38 -26.53
N ASP A 612 15.76 8.68 -26.35
CA ASP A 612 15.14 9.21 -25.13
C ASP A 612 13.81 8.50 -24.85
N PRO A 613 13.67 7.74 -23.75
CA PRO A 613 12.49 6.97 -23.44
C PRO A 613 11.34 7.84 -22.92
N LYS A 614 11.55 9.15 -22.72
CA LYS A 614 10.54 10.08 -22.22
C LYS A 614 10.02 9.70 -20.83
N PHE A 615 10.93 9.70 -19.85
CA PHE A 615 10.56 9.55 -18.45
C PHE A 615 9.61 10.66 -17.97
N VAL A 616 8.70 10.33 -17.05
CA VAL A 616 7.76 11.29 -16.45
C VAL A 616 8.50 12.37 -15.67
N ASP A 617 9.42 11.97 -14.79
CA ASP A 617 10.27 12.90 -14.03
C ASP A 617 11.59 12.23 -13.64
N GLU A 618 12.58 12.34 -14.53
CA GLU A 618 13.92 11.75 -14.36
C GLU A 618 14.66 12.34 -13.14
N ALA A 619 14.44 13.62 -12.81
CA ALA A 619 15.16 14.30 -11.74
C ALA A 619 14.82 13.73 -10.36
N ASN A 620 13.58 13.28 -10.18
CA ASN A 620 13.08 12.68 -8.94
C ASN A 620 12.97 11.14 -9.02
N LEU A 621 13.64 10.49 -9.98
CA LEU A 621 13.61 9.04 -10.19
C LEU A 621 12.20 8.45 -10.46
N ASN A 622 11.26 9.26 -10.94
CA ASN A 622 10.02 8.74 -11.52
C ASN A 622 10.26 8.36 -12.99
N LEU A 623 10.75 7.14 -13.18
CA LEU A 623 11.13 6.61 -14.49
C LEU A 623 10.00 5.84 -15.18
N ALA A 624 8.75 6.10 -14.78
CA ALA A 624 7.60 5.73 -15.60
C ALA A 624 7.72 6.38 -16.98
N LEU A 625 7.26 5.68 -18.02
CA LEU A 625 7.27 6.19 -19.39
C LEU A 625 6.02 7.02 -19.65
N ARG A 626 6.20 8.21 -20.22
CA ARG A 626 5.10 9.03 -20.74
C ARG A 626 4.44 8.35 -21.94
N ASP A 627 3.16 8.65 -22.19
CA ASP A 627 2.38 8.08 -23.31
C ASP A 627 3.00 8.36 -24.69
N ASP A 628 3.80 9.43 -24.81
CA ASP A 628 4.55 9.80 -26.02
C ASP A 628 5.94 9.13 -26.13
N SER A 629 6.22 8.13 -25.29
CA SER A 629 7.49 7.39 -25.32
C SER A 629 7.67 6.62 -26.63
N PRO A 630 8.85 6.69 -27.26
CA PRO A 630 9.17 5.89 -28.43
C PRO A 630 9.20 4.38 -28.15
N ALA A 631 9.29 3.97 -26.87
CA ALA A 631 9.16 2.56 -26.50
C ALA A 631 7.80 1.98 -26.93
N TYR A 632 6.72 2.77 -26.90
CA TYR A 632 5.39 2.32 -27.31
C TYR A 632 5.22 2.19 -28.84
N LEU A 633 6.21 2.61 -29.63
CA LEU A 633 6.26 2.36 -31.07
C LEU A 633 6.83 0.98 -31.40
N ILE A 634 7.51 0.33 -30.45
CA ILE A 634 8.02 -1.03 -30.59
C ILE A 634 6.84 -2.01 -30.58
N PRO A 635 6.67 -2.85 -31.63
CA PRO A 635 5.58 -3.82 -31.68
C PRO A 635 5.55 -4.75 -30.46
N GLY A 636 4.44 -4.77 -29.75
CA GLY A 636 4.25 -5.64 -28.59
C GLY A 636 5.04 -5.24 -27.34
N PHE A 637 5.56 -4.00 -27.28
CA PHE A 637 6.08 -3.45 -26.04
C PHE A 637 4.94 -3.24 -25.03
N LYS A 638 5.14 -3.67 -23.78
CA LYS A 638 4.20 -3.59 -22.67
C LYS A 638 4.61 -2.47 -21.72
N GLN A 639 3.64 -1.75 -21.22
CA GLN A 639 3.86 -0.77 -20.16
C GLN A 639 4.39 -1.47 -18.90
N ILE A 640 5.46 -0.90 -18.33
CA ILE A 640 6.02 -1.34 -17.05
C ILE A 640 5.20 -0.66 -15.94
N PRO A 641 4.65 -1.42 -14.96
CA PRO A 641 3.85 -0.86 -13.86
C PRO A 641 4.75 -0.23 -12.79
N PHE A 642 5.44 0.86 -13.15
CA PHE A 642 6.46 1.51 -12.33
C PHE A 642 5.94 1.94 -10.96
N GLU A 643 4.68 2.36 -10.87
CA GLU A 643 3.98 2.77 -9.65
C GLU A 643 3.79 1.64 -8.62
N LYS A 644 3.88 0.38 -9.06
CA LYS A 644 3.73 -0.81 -8.20
C LYS A 644 5.06 -1.32 -7.66
N ILE A 645 6.18 -0.76 -8.09
CA ILE A 645 7.51 -1.20 -7.69
C ILE A 645 7.80 -0.77 -6.24
N GLY A 646 8.51 -1.62 -5.51
CA GLY A 646 8.86 -1.43 -4.11
C GLY A 646 7.73 -1.80 -3.14
N PRO A 647 7.96 -1.61 -1.82
CA PRO A 647 7.00 -1.89 -0.78
C PRO A 647 5.77 -1.02 -0.94
N GLN A 648 4.71 -1.65 -1.41
CA GLN A 648 3.36 -1.11 -1.30
C GLN A 648 2.87 -1.30 0.13
N GLU A 649 2.03 -0.41 0.64
CA GLU A 649 1.19 -0.75 1.78
C GLU A 649 0.32 -1.95 1.38
N SER A 650 0.71 -3.15 1.82
CA SER A 650 0.20 -4.37 1.22
C SER A 650 -1.30 -4.52 1.43
N ASP A 651 -1.93 -5.08 0.41
CA ASP A 651 -3.16 -5.86 0.42
C ASP A 651 -3.09 -7.03 1.44
N SER A 652 -3.10 -6.69 2.73
CA SER A 652 -3.72 -7.57 3.73
C SER A 652 -5.19 -7.76 3.31
N LYS A 653 -5.94 -8.70 3.88
CA LYS A 653 -7.39 -8.82 3.60
C LYS A 653 -8.23 -7.57 3.99
N LEU A 654 -7.57 -6.45 4.32
CA LEU A 654 -8.08 -5.10 4.54
C LEU A 654 -7.37 -4.05 3.64
N GLY A 655 -6.73 -4.44 2.53
CA GLY A 655 -5.92 -3.60 1.62
C GLY A 655 -6.63 -2.36 1.09
N GLY A 656 -6.26 -1.18 1.60
CA GLY A 656 -6.93 0.10 1.37
C GLY A 656 -7.84 0.54 2.53
N TYR A 657 -8.38 -0.41 3.30
CA TYR A 657 -9.30 -0.17 4.43
C TYR A 657 -8.59 -0.05 5.79
N ALA A 658 -7.28 -0.27 5.84
CA ALA A 658 -6.48 -0.03 7.03
C ALA A 658 -6.41 1.47 7.34
N ILE A 659 -6.92 1.86 8.52
CA ILE A 659 -6.92 3.25 8.95
C ILE A 659 -5.64 3.53 9.72
N ASN A 660 -4.90 4.55 9.29
CA ASN A 660 -3.73 5.02 10.01
C ASN A 660 -4.11 5.32 11.49
N PRO A 661 -3.33 4.84 12.48
CA PRO A 661 -3.61 5.08 13.90
C PRO A 661 -3.81 6.55 14.30
N VAL A 662 -3.13 7.48 13.62
CA VAL A 662 -3.31 8.92 13.81
C VAL A 662 -4.74 9.32 13.43
N TRP A 663 -5.21 8.89 12.27
CA TRP A 663 -6.56 9.20 11.82
C TRP A 663 -7.63 8.52 12.67
N MET A 664 -7.38 7.28 13.10
CA MET A 664 -8.24 6.58 14.06
C MET A 664 -8.42 7.42 15.33
N ALA A 665 -7.33 7.97 15.89
CA ALA A 665 -7.39 8.81 17.07
C ALA A 665 -8.23 10.08 16.85
N GLU A 666 -8.08 10.76 15.70
CA GLU A 666 -8.89 11.93 15.36
C GLU A 666 -10.38 11.61 15.24
N ALA A 667 -10.72 10.53 14.52
CA ALA A 667 -12.11 10.07 14.42
C ALA A 667 -12.71 9.72 15.79
N MET A 668 -11.91 9.12 16.68
CA MET A 668 -12.36 8.78 18.03
C MET A 668 -12.58 10.01 18.92
N LYS A 669 -11.99 11.17 18.64
CA LYS A 669 -12.36 12.42 19.32
C LYS A 669 -13.79 12.82 18.98
N VAL A 670 -14.18 12.70 17.71
CA VAL A 670 -15.56 12.95 17.27
C VAL A 670 -16.51 11.92 17.87
N PHE A 671 -16.14 10.64 17.79
CA PHE A 671 -16.97 9.53 18.28
C PHE A 671 -17.30 9.64 19.78
N ASN A 672 -16.31 10.04 20.59
CA ASN A 672 -16.42 10.13 22.04
C ASN A 672 -16.86 11.51 22.53
N ALA A 673 -17.05 12.50 21.63
CA ALA A 673 -17.50 13.82 22.03
C ALA A 673 -18.90 13.75 22.67
N PRO A 674 -19.17 14.56 23.71
CA PRO A 674 -20.52 14.74 24.23
C PRO A 674 -21.46 15.12 23.09
N LYS A 675 -22.70 14.60 23.11
CA LYS A 675 -23.70 14.93 22.09
C LYS A 675 -23.92 16.45 22.07
N PRO A 676 -23.55 17.14 20.97
CA PRO A 676 -23.71 18.58 20.89
C PRO A 676 -25.17 18.93 20.69
N LYS A 677 -25.62 20.06 21.26
CA LYS A 677 -26.92 20.62 20.96
C LYS A 677 -26.81 21.49 19.71
N LEU A 678 -27.12 20.91 18.55
CA LEU A 678 -27.14 21.63 17.29
C LEU A 678 -28.50 22.29 17.06
N GLU A 679 -28.48 23.52 16.53
CA GLU A 679 -29.67 24.18 16.04
C GLU A 679 -29.95 23.71 14.60
N LEU A 680 -31.17 23.22 14.38
CA LEU A 680 -31.65 22.69 13.11
C LEU A 680 -33.03 23.30 12.78
N PRO A 681 -33.26 23.82 11.57
CA PRO A 681 -32.25 24.07 10.53
C PRO A 681 -31.16 25.06 10.99
N THR A 682 -29.98 24.97 10.40
CA THR A 682 -28.88 25.90 10.67
C THR A 682 -29.27 27.35 10.36
N LYS A 683 -28.86 28.27 11.24
CA LYS A 683 -29.03 29.72 11.08
C LYS A 683 -27.84 30.42 10.41
N HIS A 684 -26.85 29.65 9.95
CA HIS A 684 -25.69 30.22 9.27
C HIS A 684 -26.13 30.99 8.01
N PRO A 685 -25.66 32.24 7.78
CA PRO A 685 -26.07 33.02 6.61
C PRO A 685 -25.87 32.29 5.28
N ASP A 686 -24.73 31.60 5.13
CA ASP A 686 -24.41 30.84 3.91
C ASP A 686 -25.29 29.62 3.65
N ALA A 687 -26.15 29.22 4.60
CA ALA A 687 -27.12 28.13 4.43
C ALA A 687 -28.51 28.63 4.03
N GLN A 688 -28.79 29.93 4.18
CA GLN A 688 -30.13 30.51 3.98
C GLN A 688 -30.56 30.59 2.51
N TRP A 689 -29.70 30.19 1.57
CA TRP A 689 -30.10 29.99 0.17
C TRP A 689 -31.05 28.81 0.00
N PHE A 690 -31.00 27.80 0.87
CA PHE A 690 -31.68 26.53 0.66
C PHE A 690 -33.21 26.66 0.58
N PRO A 691 -33.91 27.41 1.44
CA PRO A 691 -35.37 27.58 1.34
C PRO A 691 -35.85 28.21 0.03
N GLU A 692 -34.97 28.95 -0.63
CA GLU A 692 -35.23 29.66 -1.89
C GLU A 692 -34.65 28.91 -3.13
N ALA A 693 -34.03 27.75 -2.93
CA ALA A 693 -33.35 27.03 -3.99
C ALA A 693 -34.31 26.54 -5.08
N SER A 694 -35.48 26.06 -4.68
CA SER A 694 -36.58 25.57 -5.52
C SER A 694 -36.28 24.33 -6.37
N PHE A 695 -35.25 24.35 -7.21
CA PHE A 695 -35.05 23.35 -8.26
C PHE A 695 -33.58 22.90 -8.36
N GLY A 696 -33.32 21.64 -8.04
CA GLY A 696 -32.01 21.02 -8.02
C GLY A 696 -31.87 19.86 -9.00
N LEU A 697 -30.65 19.64 -9.49
CA LEU A 697 -30.29 18.52 -10.35
C LEU A 697 -29.60 17.42 -9.53
N PHE A 698 -30.14 16.22 -9.51
CA PHE A 698 -29.50 15.05 -8.89
C PHE A 698 -28.81 14.21 -9.96
N LEU A 699 -27.59 13.77 -9.69
CA LEU A 699 -26.79 12.96 -10.61
C LEU A 699 -26.34 11.68 -9.90
N HIS A 700 -26.93 10.55 -10.28
CA HIS A 700 -26.45 9.23 -9.89
C HIS A 700 -25.54 8.66 -10.98
N TRP A 701 -24.25 8.65 -10.68
CA TRP A 701 -23.22 8.27 -11.63
C TRP A 701 -22.13 7.43 -10.97
N GLY A 702 -21.68 6.41 -11.67
CA GLY A 702 -20.66 5.49 -11.19
C GLY A 702 -20.64 4.22 -12.02
N ILE A 703 -20.01 3.17 -11.49
CA ILE A 703 -19.71 1.93 -12.23
C ILE A 703 -20.95 1.20 -12.77
N HIS A 704 -22.11 1.38 -12.13
CA HIS A 704 -23.39 0.84 -12.61
C HIS A 704 -23.79 1.36 -13.99
N SER A 705 -23.37 2.57 -14.35
CA SER A 705 -23.70 3.16 -15.66
C SER A 705 -23.14 2.33 -16.83
N VAL A 706 -22.07 1.56 -16.62
CA VAL A 706 -21.42 0.73 -17.64
C VAL A 706 -22.38 -0.28 -18.26
N ASP A 707 -23.11 -1.00 -17.42
CA ASP A 707 -24.07 -2.01 -17.86
C ASP A 707 -25.51 -1.46 -17.83
N GLY A 708 -25.70 -0.19 -17.47
CA GLY A 708 -26.98 0.49 -17.50
C GLY A 708 -27.97 -0.04 -16.46
N ILE A 709 -27.57 -0.06 -15.19
CA ILE A 709 -28.31 -0.74 -14.10
C ILE A 709 -28.48 0.16 -12.87
N ASP A 710 -29.34 -0.25 -11.93
CA ASP A 710 -29.57 0.45 -10.67
C ASP A 710 -28.26 0.55 -9.82
N PRO A 711 -27.94 1.72 -9.25
CA PRO A 711 -26.76 1.91 -8.42
C PRO A 711 -26.80 1.03 -7.15
N SER A 712 -25.86 0.10 -7.07
CA SER A 712 -25.64 -0.89 -6.01
C SER A 712 -26.76 -1.90 -5.78
N TRP A 713 -28.04 -1.51 -5.82
CA TRP A 713 -29.17 -2.38 -5.48
C TRP A 713 -29.36 -3.54 -6.45
N SER A 714 -28.84 -3.46 -7.67
CA SER A 714 -28.80 -4.59 -8.60
C SER A 714 -28.04 -5.82 -8.03
N MET A 715 -27.16 -5.62 -7.05
CA MET A 715 -26.49 -6.71 -6.32
C MET A 715 -27.38 -7.40 -5.29
N MET A 716 -28.48 -6.77 -4.87
CA MET A 716 -29.33 -7.27 -3.80
C MET A 716 -30.46 -8.14 -4.34
N LYS A 717 -30.55 -9.36 -3.82
CA LYS A 717 -31.60 -10.31 -4.21
C LYS A 717 -32.94 -9.93 -3.58
N GLY A 718 -34.03 -10.04 -4.34
CA GLY A 718 -35.40 -9.93 -3.80
C GLY A 718 -35.87 -8.51 -3.49
N CYS A 719 -35.23 -7.48 -4.05
CA CYS A 719 -35.72 -6.10 -3.95
C CYS A 719 -37.14 -5.98 -4.52
N PRO A 720 -38.11 -5.42 -3.78
CA PRO A 720 -39.52 -5.40 -4.19
C PRO A 720 -39.81 -4.46 -5.38
N TRP A 721 -38.89 -3.55 -5.69
CA TRP A 721 -38.96 -2.67 -6.86
C TRP A 721 -38.26 -3.25 -8.10
N HIS A 722 -37.67 -4.44 -8.04
CA HIS A 722 -37.18 -5.17 -9.22
C HIS A 722 -38.26 -6.13 -9.72
N GLY A 723 -38.73 -5.94 -10.95
CA GLY A 723 -39.78 -6.79 -11.55
C GLY A 723 -39.35 -8.24 -11.83
N SER A 724 -40.29 -9.13 -12.13
CA SER A 724 -40.04 -10.57 -12.35
C SER A 724 -39.17 -10.91 -13.57
N SER A 725 -39.02 -9.97 -14.52
CA SER A 725 -38.18 -10.07 -15.72
C SER A 725 -36.76 -9.51 -15.54
N ASP A 726 -36.30 -9.42 -14.29
CA ASP A 726 -35.03 -8.83 -13.86
C ASP A 726 -33.81 -9.24 -14.73
N PRO A 727 -33.30 -8.35 -15.61
CA PRO A 727 -32.09 -8.60 -16.39
C PRO A 727 -30.81 -8.51 -15.52
N TYR A 728 -30.94 -8.17 -14.24
CA TYR A 728 -29.88 -7.93 -13.26
C TYR A 728 -29.60 -9.17 -12.38
N LYS A 729 -30.31 -10.28 -12.58
CA LYS A 729 -30.10 -11.57 -11.85
C LYS A 729 -28.65 -12.04 -11.82
N LYS A 730 -27.84 -11.73 -12.83
CA LYS A 730 -26.42 -12.11 -12.83
C LYS A 730 -25.64 -11.50 -11.66
N TYR A 731 -26.00 -10.28 -11.24
CA TYR A 731 -25.29 -9.55 -10.17
C TYR A 731 -25.70 -9.96 -8.77
N ASN A 732 -26.97 -10.31 -8.57
CA ASN A 732 -27.43 -10.85 -7.29
C ASN A 732 -27.02 -12.32 -7.08
N GLN A 733 -26.66 -13.03 -8.15
CA GLN A 733 -26.01 -14.34 -8.09
C GLN A 733 -24.52 -14.23 -7.80
N ASP A 734 -23.86 -13.20 -8.33
CA ASP A 734 -22.42 -12.99 -8.21
C ASP A 734 -22.05 -11.51 -8.25
N GLN A 735 -21.81 -10.94 -7.05
CA GLN A 735 -21.44 -9.54 -6.86
C GLN A 735 -20.09 -9.19 -7.49
N SER A 736 -19.20 -10.16 -7.70
CA SER A 736 -17.89 -9.89 -8.30
C SER A 736 -18.02 -9.35 -9.72
N GLN A 737 -19.09 -9.73 -10.44
CA GLN A 737 -19.40 -9.18 -11.76
C GLN A 737 -19.79 -7.71 -11.71
N TYR A 738 -20.50 -7.29 -10.65
CA TYR A 738 -20.87 -5.89 -10.44
C TYR A 738 -19.63 -5.06 -10.11
N TYR A 739 -18.82 -5.49 -9.14
CA TYR A 739 -17.59 -4.78 -8.80
C TYR A 739 -16.57 -4.76 -9.95
N GLY A 740 -16.59 -5.78 -10.83
CA GLY A 740 -15.81 -5.81 -12.06
C GLY A 740 -16.13 -4.69 -13.06
N LEU A 741 -17.29 -4.02 -12.94
CA LEU A 741 -17.63 -2.85 -13.75
C LEU A 741 -16.67 -1.68 -13.51
N ALA A 742 -16.03 -1.61 -12.34
CA ALA A 742 -15.00 -0.61 -12.04
C ALA A 742 -13.85 -0.61 -13.05
N GLY A 743 -13.44 -1.79 -13.54
CA GLY A 743 -12.39 -1.90 -14.57
C GLY A 743 -12.83 -1.46 -15.98
N LYS A 744 -14.12 -1.21 -16.19
CA LYS A 744 -14.70 -0.78 -17.48
C LYS A 744 -15.17 0.67 -17.46
N PHE A 745 -15.43 1.22 -16.28
CA PHE A 745 -15.91 2.59 -16.11
C PHE A 745 -14.77 3.57 -16.42
N ASN A 746 -14.81 4.15 -17.62
CA ASN A 746 -13.81 5.12 -18.07
C ASN A 746 -14.48 6.25 -18.88
N PRO A 747 -14.89 7.35 -18.23
CA PRO A 747 -15.65 8.41 -18.86
C PRO A 747 -14.76 9.36 -19.68
N THR A 748 -14.46 8.96 -20.91
CA THR A 748 -13.56 9.67 -21.84
C THR A 748 -14.14 10.96 -22.41
N LEU A 749 -15.48 11.11 -22.40
CA LEU A 749 -16.22 12.28 -22.88
C LEU A 749 -16.78 13.13 -21.74
N TYR A 750 -16.24 12.96 -20.52
CA TYR A 750 -16.67 13.69 -19.33
C TYR A 750 -16.42 15.20 -19.44
N ASP A 751 -17.51 15.96 -19.60
CA ASP A 751 -17.53 17.42 -19.64
C ASP A 751 -18.66 17.98 -18.75
N PRO A 752 -18.40 18.18 -17.44
CA PRO A 752 -19.40 18.72 -16.53
C PRO A 752 -19.71 20.19 -16.79
N ASP A 753 -18.87 20.94 -17.51
CA ASP A 753 -19.17 22.32 -17.89
C ASP A 753 -20.38 22.38 -18.81
N LYS A 754 -20.42 21.49 -19.81
CA LYS A 754 -21.58 21.32 -20.69
C LYS A 754 -22.84 20.93 -19.93
N TRP A 755 -22.72 20.03 -18.95
CA TRP A 755 -23.85 19.59 -18.13
C TRP A 755 -24.43 20.76 -17.31
N MET A 756 -23.56 21.47 -16.59
CA MET A 756 -23.96 22.55 -15.69
C MET A 756 -24.43 23.80 -16.44
N ALA A 757 -23.88 24.07 -17.63
CA ALA A 757 -24.37 25.15 -18.50
C ALA A 757 -25.83 24.91 -18.92
N ALA A 758 -26.14 23.69 -19.37
CA ALA A 758 -27.50 23.31 -19.75
C ALA A 758 -28.45 23.37 -18.54
N ALA A 759 -28.03 22.81 -17.40
CA ALA A 759 -28.82 22.86 -16.17
C ALA A 759 -29.11 24.29 -15.72
N LYS A 760 -28.09 25.17 -15.70
CA LYS A 760 -28.28 26.58 -15.32
C LYS A 760 -29.28 27.28 -16.25
N LYS A 761 -29.17 27.05 -17.56
CA LYS A 761 -30.08 27.59 -18.58
C LYS A 761 -31.52 27.09 -18.38
N ALA A 762 -31.69 25.82 -17.99
CA ALA A 762 -32.98 25.21 -17.67
C ALA A 762 -33.58 25.65 -16.32
N GLY A 763 -32.85 26.49 -15.56
CA GLY A 763 -33.34 27.12 -14.35
C GLY A 763 -33.00 26.41 -13.05
N PHE A 764 -32.24 25.32 -13.08
CA PHE A 764 -31.67 24.70 -11.89
C PHE A 764 -30.80 25.72 -11.11
N THR A 765 -30.80 25.61 -9.78
CA THR A 765 -30.06 26.53 -8.89
C THR A 765 -28.95 25.83 -8.10
N TYR A 766 -29.00 24.51 -8.00
CA TYR A 766 -27.99 23.67 -7.38
C TYR A 766 -27.93 22.31 -8.06
N ALA A 767 -26.82 21.60 -7.85
CA ALA A 767 -26.66 20.22 -8.31
C ALA A 767 -26.12 19.36 -7.17
N VAL A 768 -26.43 18.07 -7.18
CA VAL A 768 -25.97 17.06 -6.22
C VAL A 768 -25.41 15.87 -7.00
N LEU A 769 -24.13 15.58 -6.85
CA LEU A 769 -23.47 14.42 -7.49
C LEU A 769 -23.17 13.32 -6.48
N THR A 770 -23.44 12.07 -6.84
CA THR A 770 -23.01 10.89 -6.07
C THR A 770 -21.50 10.78 -6.03
N THR A 771 -20.85 11.21 -4.94
CA THR A 771 -19.40 11.03 -4.79
C THR A 771 -19.04 9.56 -4.56
N LYS A 772 -19.91 8.85 -3.82
CA LYS A 772 -19.85 7.40 -3.55
C LYS A 772 -21.27 6.89 -3.24
N HIS A 773 -21.71 5.84 -3.91
CA HIS A 773 -22.98 5.13 -3.61
C HIS A 773 -22.74 3.91 -2.69
N HIS A 774 -23.77 3.13 -2.36
CA HIS A 774 -23.66 1.99 -1.43
C HIS A 774 -22.65 0.92 -1.85
N ASP A 775 -22.34 0.80 -3.13
CA ASP A 775 -21.32 -0.13 -3.66
C ASP A 775 -19.89 0.25 -3.25
N GLY A 776 -19.69 1.45 -2.70
CA GLY A 776 -18.40 1.89 -2.17
C GLY A 776 -17.46 2.50 -3.21
N TYR A 777 -17.82 2.55 -4.50
CA TYR A 777 -16.94 3.12 -5.52
C TYR A 777 -16.88 4.64 -5.41
N ALA A 778 -15.72 5.17 -4.99
CA ALA A 778 -15.52 6.61 -4.88
C ALA A 778 -15.08 7.23 -6.22
N LEU A 779 -15.77 8.29 -6.66
CA LEU A 779 -15.50 9.06 -7.89
C LEU A 779 -14.27 9.99 -7.78
N TRP A 780 -13.53 9.93 -6.67
CA TRP A 780 -12.31 10.69 -6.45
C TRP A 780 -11.19 9.77 -5.95
N PRO A 781 -9.91 10.19 -6.06
CA PRO A 781 -8.78 9.39 -5.63
C PRO A 781 -8.61 9.41 -4.10
N THR A 782 -9.54 8.74 -3.40
CA THR A 782 -9.52 8.64 -1.94
C THR A 782 -8.27 7.92 -1.44
N SER A 783 -7.73 8.38 -0.30
CA SER A 783 -6.68 7.66 0.44
C SER A 783 -7.24 6.59 1.37
N PHE A 784 -8.57 6.58 1.58
CA PHE A 784 -9.30 5.62 2.39
C PHE A 784 -10.08 4.67 1.49
N GLY A 785 -9.68 3.41 1.48
CA GLY A 785 -10.19 2.35 0.61
C GLY A 785 -9.40 2.26 -0.70
N ASP A 786 -9.51 1.11 -1.35
CA ASP A 786 -8.90 0.85 -2.66
C ASP A 786 -9.92 0.80 -3.80
N PHE A 787 -11.22 0.80 -3.51
CA PHE A 787 -12.30 0.78 -4.49
C PHE A 787 -12.69 2.19 -4.95
N SER A 788 -11.87 2.80 -5.79
CA SER A 788 -12.05 4.19 -6.26
C SER A 788 -11.35 4.48 -7.58
N THR A 789 -11.49 5.70 -8.09
CA THR A 789 -10.73 6.18 -9.25
C THR A 789 -9.20 6.13 -9.04
N LYS A 790 -8.71 6.11 -7.79
CA LYS A 790 -7.28 5.87 -7.48
C LYS A 790 -6.79 4.57 -8.10
N ARG A 791 -7.54 3.49 -7.92
CA ARG A 791 -7.18 2.15 -8.39
C ARG A 791 -7.58 1.91 -9.85
N TYR A 792 -8.78 2.34 -10.23
CA TYR A 792 -9.38 1.94 -11.50
C TYR A 792 -9.25 2.98 -12.62
N MET A 793 -8.80 4.19 -12.31
CA MET A 793 -8.64 5.28 -13.28
C MET A 793 -7.34 6.07 -13.09
N GLY A 794 -6.29 5.42 -12.54
CA GLY A 794 -4.97 6.04 -12.37
C GLY A 794 -4.96 7.31 -11.52
N GLY A 795 -5.91 7.46 -10.59
CA GLY A 795 -6.02 8.65 -9.76
C GLY A 795 -6.80 9.82 -10.35
N ARG A 796 -7.46 9.66 -11.51
CA ARG A 796 -8.28 10.73 -12.10
C ARG A 796 -9.39 11.17 -11.14
N ASP A 797 -9.46 12.47 -10.85
CA ASP A 797 -10.48 13.07 -9.99
C ASP A 797 -11.68 13.55 -10.84
N LEU A 798 -12.87 13.00 -10.56
CA LEU A 798 -14.10 13.38 -11.27
C LEU A 798 -14.94 14.40 -10.49
N LEU A 799 -14.60 14.71 -9.24
CA LEU A 799 -15.35 15.67 -8.42
C LEU A 799 -14.87 17.10 -8.66
N LYS A 800 -13.56 17.32 -8.77
CA LYS A 800 -13.01 18.69 -8.95
C LYS A 800 -13.58 19.39 -10.19
N PRO A 801 -13.62 18.77 -11.39
CA PRO A 801 -14.24 19.40 -12.57
C PRO A 801 -15.73 19.69 -12.39
N TYR A 802 -16.48 18.82 -11.73
CA TYR A 802 -17.90 19.04 -11.41
C TYR A 802 -18.11 20.26 -10.50
N VAL A 803 -17.31 20.38 -9.43
CA VAL A 803 -17.38 21.51 -8.51
C VAL A 803 -17.05 22.81 -9.22
N ASP A 804 -16.03 22.81 -10.07
CA ASP A 804 -15.63 24.00 -10.82
C ASP A 804 -16.69 24.41 -11.84
N ALA A 805 -17.33 23.46 -12.53
CA ALA A 805 -18.45 23.71 -13.43
C ALA A 805 -19.66 24.30 -12.70
N CYS A 806 -20.05 23.74 -11.54
CA CYS A 806 -21.14 24.29 -10.73
C CYS A 806 -20.87 25.76 -10.37
N ARG A 807 -19.67 26.05 -9.85
CA ARG A 807 -19.27 27.41 -9.47
C ARG A 807 -19.25 28.36 -10.66
N LYS A 808 -18.69 27.92 -11.80
CA LYS A 808 -18.61 28.71 -13.04
C LYS A 808 -20.00 29.15 -13.51
N HIS A 809 -21.01 28.30 -13.38
CA HIS A 809 -22.39 28.60 -13.78
C HIS A 809 -23.27 29.15 -12.65
N GLY A 810 -22.69 29.43 -11.47
CA GLY A 810 -23.42 29.95 -10.32
C GLY A 810 -24.51 29.00 -9.82
N LEU A 811 -24.19 27.70 -9.79
CA LEU A 811 -24.97 26.65 -9.12
C LEU A 811 -24.32 26.34 -7.77
N LYS A 812 -25.16 26.11 -6.75
CA LYS A 812 -24.69 25.61 -5.45
C LYS A 812 -24.19 24.17 -5.58
N VAL A 813 -23.11 23.86 -4.86
CA VAL A 813 -22.39 22.58 -4.96
C VAL A 813 -22.89 21.61 -3.92
N GLY A 814 -23.47 20.49 -4.37
CA GLY A 814 -23.94 19.41 -3.51
C GLY A 814 -23.16 18.11 -3.73
N PHE A 815 -22.84 17.45 -2.63
CA PHE A 815 -22.32 16.08 -2.64
C PHE A 815 -23.32 15.13 -2.04
N TYR A 816 -23.71 14.13 -2.82
CA TYR A 816 -24.28 12.92 -2.26
C TYR A 816 -23.16 12.04 -1.75
N PHE A 817 -23.32 11.48 -0.55
CA PHE A 817 -22.39 10.53 0.02
C PHE A 817 -23.14 9.42 0.74
N SER A 818 -22.93 8.18 0.31
CA SER A 818 -23.39 7.00 1.03
C SER A 818 -22.41 6.66 2.15
N PRO A 819 -22.79 6.77 3.44
CA PRO A 819 -21.97 6.27 4.52
C PRO A 819 -21.86 4.76 4.45
N ARG A 820 -22.98 4.08 4.19
CA ARG A 820 -23.09 2.64 3.89
C ARG A 820 -22.14 2.25 2.76
N ASP A 821 -21.38 1.19 2.98
CA ASP A 821 -20.36 0.73 2.04
C ASP A 821 -20.35 -0.79 2.01
N TRP A 822 -20.95 -1.37 0.98
CA TRP A 822 -21.07 -2.82 0.82
C TRP A 822 -19.79 -3.48 0.30
N HIS A 823 -18.78 -2.69 -0.12
CA HIS A 823 -17.46 -3.19 -0.45
C HIS A 823 -16.51 -3.15 0.76
N TYR A 824 -16.79 -2.33 1.78
CA TYR A 824 -16.01 -2.31 3.02
C TYR A 824 -15.95 -3.70 3.68
N PRO A 825 -14.74 -4.27 3.90
CA PRO A 825 -14.60 -5.58 4.52
C PRO A 825 -15.22 -5.62 5.92
N GLY A 826 -16.28 -6.40 6.09
CA GLY A 826 -16.96 -6.58 7.37
C GLY A 826 -18.14 -5.64 7.62
N TYR A 827 -18.57 -4.86 6.63
CA TYR A 827 -19.84 -4.13 6.73
C TYR A 827 -21.02 -5.12 6.87
N PRO A 828 -21.86 -5.04 7.92
CA PRO A 828 -22.77 -6.13 8.29
C PRO A 828 -24.09 -6.07 7.52
N GLN A 829 -24.03 -6.41 6.22
CA GLN A 829 -25.17 -6.39 5.30
C GLN A 829 -25.41 -7.77 4.66
N ALA A 830 -26.66 -8.26 4.73
CA ALA A 830 -27.09 -9.40 3.94
C ALA A 830 -27.41 -8.95 2.51
N MET A 831 -26.95 -9.72 1.52
CA MET A 831 -27.16 -9.41 0.09
C MET A 831 -28.48 -9.99 -0.43
N GLU A 832 -29.48 -10.01 0.45
CA GLU A 832 -30.86 -10.39 0.20
C GLU A 832 -31.75 -9.41 0.96
N TYR A 833 -32.73 -8.83 0.26
CA TYR A 833 -33.58 -7.78 0.79
C TYR A 833 -34.38 -8.26 2.00
N GLY A 834 -34.31 -7.50 3.09
CA GLY A 834 -34.98 -7.85 4.35
C GLY A 834 -34.34 -9.02 5.12
N ALA A 835 -33.29 -9.67 4.59
CA ALA A 835 -32.62 -10.75 5.30
C ALA A 835 -31.77 -10.24 6.46
N LYS A 836 -31.68 -11.03 7.53
CA LYS A 836 -30.81 -10.72 8.67
C LYS A 836 -29.37 -11.11 8.35
N PHE A 837 -28.43 -10.25 8.71
CA PHE A 837 -27.00 -10.55 8.65
C PHE A 837 -26.54 -11.20 9.97
N PRO A 838 -25.79 -12.32 9.95
CA PRO A 838 -25.19 -12.88 11.15
C PRO A 838 -24.19 -11.91 11.77
N LEU A 839 -24.39 -11.54 13.03
CA LEU A 839 -23.51 -10.59 13.72
C LEU A 839 -22.50 -11.29 14.61
N PRO A 840 -21.27 -10.76 14.73
CA PRO A 840 -20.35 -11.17 15.79
C PRO A 840 -20.90 -10.73 17.16
N PRO A 841 -20.26 -11.14 18.28
CA PRO A 841 -20.59 -10.63 19.61
C PRO A 841 -20.71 -9.10 19.64
N ALA A 842 -21.62 -8.57 20.45
CA ALA A 842 -22.00 -7.15 20.42
C ALA A 842 -20.81 -6.19 20.60
N GLU A 843 -19.85 -6.54 21.46
CA GLU A 843 -18.64 -5.76 21.70
C GLU A 843 -17.74 -5.72 20.45
N GLU A 844 -17.46 -6.86 19.83
CA GLU A 844 -16.70 -6.95 18.58
C GLU A 844 -17.40 -6.20 17.44
N ASN A 845 -18.72 -6.33 17.35
CA ASN A 845 -19.51 -5.62 16.36
C ASN A 845 -19.41 -4.09 16.54
N PHE A 846 -19.35 -3.61 17.78
CA PHE A 846 -19.19 -2.20 18.11
C PHE A 846 -17.78 -1.69 17.81
N GLU A 847 -16.74 -2.50 18.02
CA GLU A 847 -15.37 -2.17 17.60
C GLU A 847 -15.24 -2.07 16.08
N ASN A 848 -15.84 -3.02 15.34
CA ASN A 848 -15.88 -2.98 13.87
C ASN A 848 -16.59 -1.73 13.36
N PHE A 849 -17.69 -1.32 14.03
CA PHE A 849 -18.37 -0.07 13.75
C PHE A 849 -17.47 1.16 13.96
N LYS A 850 -16.69 1.23 15.04
CA LYS A 850 -15.77 2.36 15.27
C LYS A 850 -14.71 2.46 14.19
N ALA A 851 -14.15 1.33 13.74
CA ALA A 851 -13.21 1.32 12.64
C ALA A 851 -13.88 1.82 11.35
N PHE A 852 -15.02 1.27 10.99
CA PHE A 852 -15.78 1.74 9.84
C PHE A 852 -16.12 3.24 9.93
N TYR A 853 -16.57 3.71 11.09
CA TYR A 853 -16.87 5.13 11.34
C TYR A 853 -15.65 6.02 11.07
N ALA A 854 -14.46 5.61 11.52
CA ALA A 854 -13.22 6.33 11.25
C ALA A 854 -12.86 6.35 9.76
N TYR A 855 -13.09 5.26 9.04
CA TYR A 855 -12.93 5.18 7.58
C TYR A 855 -13.87 6.16 6.87
N THR A 856 -15.14 6.17 7.26
CA THR A 856 -16.16 7.05 6.68
C THR A 856 -15.85 8.53 6.97
N LEU A 857 -15.43 8.88 8.20
CA LEU A 857 -14.99 10.24 8.52
C LEU A 857 -13.75 10.65 7.73
N GLY A 858 -12.84 9.72 7.44
CA GLY A 858 -11.66 9.96 6.59
C GLY A 858 -12.04 10.44 5.20
N GLN A 859 -12.94 9.71 4.55
CA GLN A 859 -13.49 10.09 3.25
C GLN A 859 -14.23 11.43 3.30
N LEU A 860 -15.05 11.66 4.32
CA LEU A 860 -15.73 12.95 4.50
C LEU A 860 -14.75 14.10 4.68
N HIS A 861 -13.67 13.90 5.44
CA HIS A 861 -12.66 14.92 5.62
C HIS A 861 -12.02 15.30 4.28
N GLU A 862 -11.69 14.34 3.42
CA GLU A 862 -11.17 14.62 2.08
C GLU A 862 -12.18 15.42 1.25
N LEU A 863 -13.45 15.02 1.22
CA LEU A 863 -14.50 15.72 0.49
C LEU A 863 -14.71 17.17 0.98
N LEU A 864 -14.65 17.38 2.28
CA LEU A 864 -14.91 18.69 2.90
C LEU A 864 -13.69 19.61 2.89
N THR A 865 -12.48 19.12 2.59
CA THR A 865 -11.26 19.94 2.62
C THR A 865 -10.60 20.13 1.25
N ARG A 866 -10.72 19.15 0.33
CA ARG A 866 -10.03 19.21 -0.98
C ARG A 866 -10.77 20.01 -2.05
N TYR A 867 -12.09 20.14 -1.93
CA TYR A 867 -12.93 20.69 -2.99
C TYR A 867 -13.42 22.13 -2.73
N GLY A 868 -12.92 22.79 -1.68
CA GLY A 868 -13.34 24.13 -1.28
C GLY A 868 -14.69 24.14 -0.56
N GLN A 869 -15.47 25.22 -0.70
CA GLN A 869 -16.80 25.32 -0.09
C GLN A 869 -17.79 24.34 -0.74
N ILE A 870 -18.42 23.52 0.10
CA ILE A 870 -19.51 22.61 -0.28
C ILE A 870 -20.80 23.13 0.36
N ASP A 871 -21.84 23.36 -0.44
CA ASP A 871 -23.06 24.01 0.02
C ASP A 871 -24.08 23.01 0.61
N LEU A 872 -24.10 21.77 0.11
CA LEU A 872 -25.03 20.72 0.53
C LEU A 872 -24.35 19.36 0.65
N LEU A 873 -24.56 18.66 1.77
CA LEU A 873 -24.20 17.26 1.97
C LEU A 873 -25.47 16.42 2.09
N TRP A 874 -25.70 15.60 1.07
CA TRP A 874 -26.86 14.72 0.97
C TRP A 874 -26.43 13.30 1.32
N PHE A 875 -26.61 12.89 2.57
CA PHE A 875 -26.31 11.53 2.99
C PHE A 875 -27.33 10.54 2.46
N ASP A 876 -26.93 9.28 2.29
CA ASP A 876 -27.88 8.22 2.00
C ASP A 876 -27.70 7.00 2.91
N GLY A 877 -28.32 7.11 4.08
CA GLY A 877 -28.54 5.99 4.99
C GLY A 877 -27.26 5.49 5.65
N MET A 878 -26.91 6.06 6.80
CA MET A 878 -25.96 5.39 7.72
C MET A 878 -26.70 4.39 8.60
N GLY A 879 -26.17 3.17 8.65
CA GLY A 879 -26.64 2.15 9.58
C GLY A 879 -25.58 1.09 9.78
N TRP A 880 -25.59 0.46 10.95
CA TRP A 880 -24.74 -0.67 11.24
C TRP A 880 -25.53 -1.66 12.08
N SER A 881 -25.80 -2.84 11.52
CA SER A 881 -26.60 -3.88 12.16
C SER A 881 -26.05 -4.17 13.56
N GLY A 882 -26.90 -4.07 14.59
CA GLY A 882 -26.51 -4.31 15.99
C GLY A 882 -25.92 -3.10 16.73
N VAL A 883 -25.87 -1.91 16.13
CA VAL A 883 -25.48 -0.66 16.79
C VAL A 883 -26.66 0.31 16.76
N GLY A 884 -27.00 0.89 17.92
CA GLY A 884 -28.19 1.75 18.07
C GLY A 884 -27.92 3.25 17.90
N ASP A 885 -26.68 3.72 18.08
CA ASP A 885 -26.32 5.13 18.00
C ASP A 885 -25.16 5.32 17.01
N MET A 886 -25.46 6.00 15.88
CA MET A 886 -24.53 6.24 14.77
C MET A 886 -23.74 7.56 14.90
N ARG A 887 -23.77 8.21 16.07
CA ARG A 887 -23.06 9.46 16.37
C ARG A 887 -23.43 10.62 15.44
N ALA A 888 -24.71 10.73 15.07
CA ALA A 888 -25.16 11.70 14.07
C ALA A 888 -24.87 13.14 14.50
N GLU A 889 -25.23 13.50 15.73
CA GLU A 889 -25.07 14.86 16.25
C GLU A 889 -23.58 15.27 16.33
N GLN A 890 -22.71 14.37 16.82
CA GLN A 890 -21.27 14.61 16.84
C GLN A 890 -20.69 14.77 15.43
N THR A 891 -21.12 13.91 14.50
CA THR A 891 -20.66 13.93 13.11
C THR A 891 -21.04 15.23 12.43
N LEU A 892 -22.30 15.66 12.55
CA LEU A 892 -22.77 16.91 11.95
C LEU A 892 -22.06 18.14 12.55
N ALA A 893 -21.79 18.14 13.86
CA ALA A 893 -21.03 19.22 14.49
C ALA A 893 -19.59 19.28 13.97
N TRP A 894 -18.96 18.12 13.80
CA TRP A 894 -17.62 18.02 13.21
C TRP A 894 -17.60 18.46 11.75
N VAL A 895 -18.57 18.04 10.93
CA VAL A 895 -18.74 18.52 9.54
C VAL A 895 -18.84 20.04 9.52
N ARG A 896 -19.66 20.64 10.39
CA ARG A 896 -19.81 22.10 10.49
C ARG A 896 -18.58 22.82 11.03
N SER A 897 -17.74 22.15 11.81
CA SER A 897 -16.44 22.72 12.20
C SER A 897 -15.49 22.93 11.01
N ILE A 898 -15.68 22.16 9.93
CA ILE A 898 -14.91 22.25 8.69
C ILE A 898 -15.62 23.15 7.67
N GLN A 899 -16.94 22.99 7.54
CA GLN A 899 -17.81 23.73 6.61
C GLN A 899 -18.99 24.37 7.36
N PRO A 900 -18.84 25.56 7.98
CA PRO A 900 -19.85 26.15 8.87
C PRO A 900 -21.22 26.41 8.21
N GLY A 901 -21.22 26.71 6.91
CA GLY A 901 -22.41 27.05 6.13
C GLY A 901 -23.09 25.89 5.41
N ILE A 902 -22.64 24.66 5.59
CA ILE A 902 -23.15 23.50 4.85
C ILE A 902 -24.54 23.09 5.33
N VAL A 903 -25.44 22.82 4.38
CA VAL A 903 -26.76 22.23 4.61
C VAL A 903 -26.63 20.71 4.60
N ILE A 904 -27.25 20.02 5.57
CA ILE A 904 -27.10 18.57 5.71
C ILE A 904 -28.47 17.89 5.80
N ASN A 905 -28.72 16.87 4.98
CA ASN A 905 -29.97 16.11 5.03
C ASN A 905 -30.05 15.19 6.27
N PRO A 906 -31.21 14.60 6.59
CA PRO A 906 -31.37 13.84 7.83
C PRO A 906 -30.91 12.37 7.72
N ARG A 907 -30.38 11.94 6.58
CA ARG A 907 -30.19 10.50 6.27
C ARG A 907 -28.93 9.87 6.89
N TRP A 908 -28.21 10.57 7.80
CA TRP A 908 -27.17 9.95 8.64
C TRP A 908 -27.73 9.21 9.88
N SER A 909 -28.92 9.53 10.38
CA SER A 909 -29.68 8.69 11.36
C SER A 909 -30.97 9.41 11.78
N GLY A 910 -31.68 10.03 10.84
CA GLY A 910 -32.85 10.87 11.13
C GLY A 910 -32.53 12.26 11.69
N PHE A 911 -31.29 12.75 11.55
CA PHE A 911 -30.84 14.02 12.13
C PHE A 911 -30.19 14.92 11.06
N GLY A 912 -30.78 16.08 10.76
CA GLY A 912 -30.35 17.02 9.71
C GLY A 912 -31.24 18.27 9.60
N ASP A 913 -30.87 19.19 8.69
CA ASP A 913 -31.47 20.52 8.54
C ASP A 913 -32.87 20.53 7.92
N PHE A 914 -33.19 19.54 7.10
CA PHE A 914 -34.43 19.51 6.33
C PHE A 914 -35.04 18.11 6.30
N ALA A 915 -36.35 18.02 6.01
CA ALA A 915 -37.02 16.74 5.76
C ALA A 915 -36.85 16.34 4.29
N THR A 916 -36.78 15.04 4.00
CA THR A 916 -36.65 14.57 2.61
C THR A 916 -37.61 13.43 2.31
N THR A 917 -38.17 13.43 1.09
CA THR A 917 -39.02 12.36 0.56
C THR A 917 -38.47 11.87 -0.77
N GLU A 918 -38.40 10.55 -0.94
CA GLU A 918 -37.97 9.91 -2.19
C GLU A 918 -39.19 9.39 -2.96
N CYS A 919 -39.28 9.73 -4.24
CA CYS A 919 -40.29 9.24 -5.19
C CYS A 919 -41.75 9.41 -4.73
N THR A 920 -41.99 10.31 -3.77
CA THR A 920 -43.31 10.56 -3.19
C THR A 920 -43.68 12.02 -3.43
N PRO A 921 -44.73 12.32 -4.22
CA PRO A 921 -45.11 13.68 -4.52
C PRO A 921 -45.74 14.40 -3.33
N GLY A 922 -45.43 15.69 -3.19
CA GLY A 922 -46.06 16.57 -2.19
C GLY A 922 -45.25 16.71 -0.90
N LYS A 923 -45.72 17.59 -0.02
CA LYS A 923 -45.08 17.88 1.27
C LYS A 923 -45.09 16.65 2.20
N PRO A 924 -44.11 16.51 3.11
CA PRO A 924 -44.12 15.48 4.14
C PRO A 924 -45.42 15.47 4.95
N GLU A 925 -45.91 14.30 5.36
CA GLU A 925 -47.18 14.15 6.08
C GLU A 925 -47.28 15.04 7.34
N ASN A 926 -46.17 15.21 8.06
CA ASN A 926 -46.10 16.02 9.29
C ASN A 926 -45.44 17.40 9.07
N TRP A 927 -45.46 17.91 7.84
CA TRP A 927 -44.85 19.19 7.50
C TRP A 927 -45.51 20.36 8.25
N LYS A 928 -44.68 21.36 8.62
CA LYS A 928 -45.12 22.61 9.25
C LYS A 928 -44.64 23.82 8.43
N PRO A 929 -45.42 24.92 8.38
CA PRO A 929 -44.96 26.16 7.74
C PRO A 929 -43.58 26.60 8.27
N GLY A 930 -42.67 26.92 7.35
CA GLY A 930 -41.28 27.31 7.65
C GLY A 930 -40.30 26.16 7.84
N GLN A 931 -40.74 24.89 7.86
CA GLN A 931 -39.85 23.73 7.87
C GLN A 931 -39.18 23.54 6.51
N TRP A 932 -37.86 23.42 6.49
CA TRP A 932 -37.10 23.13 5.27
C TRP A 932 -37.35 21.69 4.84
N TRP A 933 -37.58 21.47 3.54
CA TRP A 933 -37.71 20.13 2.98
C TRP A 933 -37.39 20.06 1.49
N GLU A 934 -37.05 18.87 1.01
CA GLU A 934 -36.71 18.59 -0.37
C GLU A 934 -37.25 17.21 -0.79
N ALA A 935 -38.02 17.17 -1.87
CA ALA A 935 -38.38 15.92 -2.52
C ALA A 935 -37.39 15.61 -3.64
N CYS A 936 -36.95 14.36 -3.73
CA CYS A 936 -36.21 13.86 -4.88
C CYS A 936 -37.02 12.80 -5.64
N ASP A 937 -36.96 12.87 -6.98
CA ASP A 937 -37.71 11.95 -7.84
C ASP A 937 -36.93 11.72 -9.15
N ILE A 938 -37.18 10.57 -9.77
CA ILE A 938 -36.45 10.09 -10.94
C ILE A 938 -37.11 10.66 -12.19
N TRP A 939 -36.38 11.40 -13.03
CA TRP A 939 -36.95 11.93 -14.26
C TRP A 939 -37.09 10.86 -15.35
N PRO A 940 -36.09 10.00 -15.60
CA PRO A 940 -36.28 8.80 -16.42
C PRO A 940 -37.33 7.82 -15.84
N SER A 941 -37.83 6.90 -16.66
CA SER A 941 -38.86 5.94 -16.28
C SER A 941 -38.34 4.72 -15.50
N GLY A 942 -37.04 4.58 -15.29
CA GLY A 942 -36.47 3.43 -14.59
C GLY A 942 -35.85 3.80 -13.24
N HIS A 943 -34.54 3.61 -13.08
CA HIS A 943 -33.81 3.65 -11.83
C HIS A 943 -33.06 4.98 -11.64
N TRP A 944 -32.40 5.18 -10.49
CA TRP A 944 -31.63 6.40 -10.22
C TRP A 944 -30.45 6.56 -11.20
N GLY A 945 -29.73 5.48 -11.50
CA GLY A 945 -28.62 5.47 -12.44
C GLY A 945 -29.05 5.44 -13.91
N TYR A 946 -28.10 5.59 -14.83
CA TYR A 946 -28.38 5.50 -16.27
C TYR A 946 -28.84 4.09 -16.67
N VAL A 947 -29.94 3.98 -17.43
CA VAL A 947 -30.35 2.75 -18.11
C VAL A 947 -30.67 3.06 -19.58
N PRO A 948 -30.07 2.36 -20.56
CA PRO A 948 -30.21 2.67 -21.99
C PRO A 948 -31.64 2.67 -22.54
N SER A 949 -32.54 1.87 -21.96
CA SER A 949 -33.92 1.69 -22.44
C SER A 949 -34.92 2.66 -21.81
N GLU A 950 -34.50 3.52 -20.89
CA GLU A 950 -35.39 4.42 -20.18
C GLU A 950 -35.93 5.55 -21.06
N ARG A 951 -37.13 5.99 -20.72
CA ARG A 951 -37.79 7.13 -21.35
C ARG A 951 -37.92 8.24 -20.32
N PHE A 952 -37.55 9.47 -20.69
CA PHE A 952 -37.79 10.61 -19.81
C PHE A 952 -39.30 10.85 -19.69
N LYS A 953 -39.75 11.11 -18.46
CA LYS A 953 -41.10 11.62 -18.21
C LYS A 953 -41.24 13.01 -18.87
N PRO A 954 -42.44 13.38 -19.35
CA PRO A 954 -42.65 14.65 -20.05
C PRO A 954 -42.36 15.84 -19.15
N LEU A 955 -42.04 17.00 -19.74
CA LEU A 955 -41.74 18.24 -18.98
C LEU A 955 -42.86 18.67 -18.04
N SER A 956 -44.12 18.45 -18.43
CA SER A 956 -45.28 18.72 -17.59
C SER A 956 -45.23 17.98 -16.24
N TRP A 957 -44.60 16.79 -16.20
CA TRP A 957 -44.37 16.07 -14.97
C TRP A 957 -43.33 16.78 -14.07
N VAL A 958 -42.22 17.26 -14.65
CA VAL A 958 -41.19 18.02 -13.92
C VAL A 958 -41.77 19.30 -13.34
N LEU A 959 -42.50 20.07 -14.17
CA LEU A 959 -43.15 21.31 -13.76
C LEU A 959 -44.22 21.05 -12.68
N SER A 960 -44.98 19.96 -12.81
CA SER A 960 -45.92 19.53 -11.76
C SER A 960 -45.21 19.25 -10.44
N ARG A 961 -44.10 18.50 -10.44
CA ARG A 961 -43.32 18.24 -9.23
C ARG A 961 -42.77 19.52 -8.62
N LEU A 962 -42.18 20.39 -9.44
CA LEU A 962 -41.62 21.66 -9.01
C LEU A 962 -42.68 22.58 -8.39
N ALA A 963 -43.80 22.81 -9.09
CA ALA A 963 -44.89 23.65 -8.62
C ALA A 963 -45.50 23.14 -7.30
N ASN A 964 -45.76 21.82 -7.20
CA ASN A 964 -46.31 21.23 -5.99
C ASN A 964 -45.35 21.28 -4.80
N CYS A 965 -44.05 21.08 -5.01
CA CYS A 965 -43.06 21.24 -3.93
C CYS A 965 -43.00 22.70 -3.48
N ARG A 966 -42.92 23.63 -4.45
CA ARG A 966 -42.74 25.04 -4.17
C ARG A 966 -43.95 25.68 -3.50
N ALA A 967 -45.16 25.26 -3.85
CA ALA A 967 -46.40 25.70 -3.20
C ALA A 967 -46.34 25.51 -1.67
N TRP A 968 -45.60 24.50 -1.20
CA TRP A 968 -45.41 24.20 0.22
C TRP A 968 -43.97 24.45 0.70
N GLY A 969 -43.23 25.32 0.02
CA GLY A 969 -41.93 25.83 0.48
C GLY A 969 -40.79 24.81 0.37
N GLY A 970 -41.01 23.72 -0.36
CA GLY A 970 -40.02 22.68 -0.60
C GLY A 970 -39.17 22.95 -1.82
N ASN A 971 -38.08 22.21 -1.90
CA ASN A 971 -37.25 22.09 -3.10
C ASN A 971 -37.56 20.79 -3.83
N PHE A 972 -37.42 20.79 -5.16
CA PHE A 972 -37.50 19.61 -5.99
C PHE A 972 -36.12 19.26 -6.56
N LEU A 973 -35.59 18.11 -6.17
CA LEU A 973 -34.31 17.58 -6.62
C LEU A 973 -34.54 16.49 -7.68
N CYS A 974 -34.43 16.89 -8.95
CA CYS A 974 -34.80 16.06 -10.09
C CYS A 974 -33.60 15.23 -10.59
N ASN A 975 -33.73 13.91 -10.62
CA ASN A 975 -32.61 13.01 -10.92
C ASN A 975 -32.46 12.66 -12.40
N VAL A 976 -31.19 12.61 -12.85
CA VAL A 976 -30.76 12.06 -14.14
C VAL A 976 -29.46 11.26 -13.98
N GLY A 977 -29.36 10.10 -14.62
CA GLY A 977 -28.13 9.31 -14.67
C GLY A 977 -27.27 9.61 -15.91
N PRO A 978 -26.01 10.09 -15.76
CA PRO A 978 -25.09 10.22 -16.89
C PRO A 978 -24.65 8.86 -17.46
N ARG A 979 -24.32 8.84 -18.74
CA ARG A 979 -23.80 7.66 -19.46
C ARG A 979 -22.39 7.27 -18.94
N PRO A 980 -21.94 6.02 -19.15
CA PRO A 980 -20.62 5.57 -18.67
C PRO A 980 -19.43 6.28 -19.31
N ASP A 981 -19.61 6.89 -20.48
CA ASP A 981 -18.59 7.68 -21.17
C ASP A 981 -18.45 9.11 -20.62
N GLY A 982 -19.33 9.54 -19.70
CA GLY A 982 -19.34 10.90 -19.16
C GLY A 982 -20.14 11.90 -19.99
N THR A 983 -21.04 11.44 -20.86
CA THR A 983 -22.06 12.30 -21.48
C THR A 983 -23.40 12.22 -20.74
N MET A 984 -24.23 13.26 -20.85
CA MET A 984 -25.65 13.16 -20.47
C MET A 984 -26.45 12.57 -21.64
N PRO A 985 -27.58 11.87 -21.39
CA PRO A 985 -28.50 11.47 -22.45
C PRO A 985 -28.92 12.68 -23.30
N ASP A 986 -29.01 12.56 -24.62
CA ASP A 986 -29.26 13.71 -25.51
C ASP A 986 -30.59 14.42 -25.19
N VAL A 987 -31.61 13.62 -24.85
CA VAL A 987 -32.94 14.09 -24.41
C VAL A 987 -32.88 15.02 -23.21
N PHE A 988 -31.87 14.89 -22.34
CA PHE A 988 -31.66 15.83 -21.23
C PHE A 988 -31.38 17.25 -21.74
N TYR A 989 -30.58 17.39 -22.80
CA TYR A 989 -30.26 18.70 -23.37
C TYR A 989 -31.49 19.30 -24.08
N ASP A 990 -32.21 18.50 -24.86
CA ASP A 990 -33.46 18.94 -25.51
C ASP A 990 -34.47 19.46 -24.46
N TYR A 991 -34.65 18.70 -23.38
CA TYR A 991 -35.54 19.08 -22.29
C TYR A 991 -35.02 20.27 -21.46
N CYS A 992 -33.72 20.44 -21.33
CA CYS A 992 -33.15 21.66 -20.74
C CYS A 992 -33.44 22.88 -21.60
N ASP A 993 -33.36 22.77 -22.92
CA ASP A 993 -33.69 23.85 -23.84
C ASP A 993 -35.18 24.20 -23.79
N ASP A 994 -36.07 23.21 -23.76
CA ASP A 994 -37.51 23.44 -23.61
C ASP A 994 -37.87 24.02 -22.23
N LEU A 995 -37.27 23.51 -21.15
CA LEU A 995 -37.42 24.12 -19.81
C LEU A 995 -36.91 25.55 -19.80
N SER A 996 -35.84 25.86 -20.53
CA SER A 996 -35.32 27.23 -20.61
C SER A 996 -36.32 28.19 -21.27
N GLN A 997 -37.09 27.73 -22.26
CA GLN A 997 -38.14 28.51 -22.90
C GLN A 997 -39.29 28.79 -21.93
N TRP A 998 -39.70 27.79 -21.15
CA TRP A 998 -40.71 27.97 -20.11
C TRP A 998 -40.22 28.89 -18.98
N MET A 999 -38.98 28.70 -18.53
CA MET A 999 -38.36 29.54 -17.49
C MET A 999 -38.24 31.00 -17.94
N ALA A 1000 -38.03 31.27 -19.24
CA ALA A 1000 -37.91 32.64 -19.75
C ALA A 1000 -39.12 33.53 -19.42
N HIS A 1001 -40.32 32.95 -19.33
CA HIS A 1001 -41.53 33.68 -18.95
C HIS A 1001 -42.05 33.32 -17.55
N SER A 1002 -41.81 32.11 -17.03
CA SER A 1002 -42.41 31.64 -15.77
C SER A 1002 -41.44 31.50 -14.59
N ARG A 1003 -40.15 31.82 -14.74
CA ARG A 1003 -39.15 31.60 -13.67
C ARG A 1003 -39.56 32.16 -12.30
N ASP A 1004 -40.13 33.35 -12.26
CA ASP A 1004 -40.48 34.03 -11.00
C ASP A 1004 -41.61 33.34 -10.22
N SER A 1005 -42.39 32.48 -10.86
CA SER A 1005 -43.44 31.69 -10.19
C SER A 1005 -42.90 30.47 -9.44
N VAL A 1006 -41.66 30.06 -9.68
CA VAL A 1006 -41.11 28.86 -9.03
C VAL A 1006 -39.77 29.10 -8.34
N ILE A 1007 -38.85 29.87 -8.92
CA ILE A 1007 -37.51 30.05 -8.35
C ILE A 1007 -37.55 31.12 -7.25
N GLY A 1008 -37.28 30.72 -6.01
CA GLY A 1008 -37.38 31.61 -4.83
C GLY A 1008 -38.81 32.05 -4.51
N ALA A 1009 -39.84 31.40 -5.06
CA ALA A 1009 -41.23 31.75 -4.78
C ALA A 1009 -41.64 31.33 -3.35
N GLY A 1010 -42.51 32.13 -2.74
CA GLY A 1010 -43.08 31.92 -1.42
C GLY A 1010 -44.20 30.87 -1.39
N LEU A 1011 -44.62 30.56 -0.17
CA LEU A 1011 -45.64 29.57 0.17
C LEU A 1011 -47.03 29.96 -0.34
N ALA A 1012 -47.84 28.95 -0.61
CA ALA A 1012 -49.27 29.12 -0.80
C ALA A 1012 -49.93 29.75 0.44
N PRO A 1013 -50.97 30.58 0.25
CA PRO A 1013 -51.72 31.22 1.34
C PRO A 1013 -52.59 30.24 2.17
N GLY A 1014 -52.75 29.00 1.73
CA GLY A 1014 -53.51 27.94 2.41
C GLY A 1014 -53.90 26.81 1.46
N GLU A 1015 -54.21 25.62 2.01
CA GLU A 1015 -54.54 24.40 1.23
C GLU A 1015 -55.88 24.54 0.48
N ASP A 1016 -56.89 25.15 1.10
CA ASP A 1016 -58.23 25.27 0.53
C ASP A 1016 -58.45 26.55 -0.30
N ARG A 1017 -57.38 27.31 -0.55
CA ARG A 1017 -57.44 28.61 -1.25
C ARG A 1017 -57.60 28.47 -2.76
N SER A 1018 -57.22 27.32 -3.35
CA SER A 1018 -57.42 27.06 -4.77
C SER A 1018 -57.49 25.58 -5.10
N ASN A 1019 -58.12 25.27 -6.23
CA ASN A 1019 -58.12 23.95 -6.85
C ASN A 1019 -56.84 23.63 -7.67
N VAL A 1020 -55.91 24.57 -7.77
CA VAL A 1020 -54.58 24.39 -8.39
C VAL A 1020 -53.46 24.84 -7.44
N PRO A 1021 -52.21 24.35 -7.61
CA PRO A 1021 -51.10 24.80 -6.78
C PRO A 1021 -50.85 26.31 -6.89
N ILE A 1022 -50.56 26.95 -5.75
CA ILE A 1022 -50.26 28.39 -5.66
C ILE A 1022 -48.84 28.57 -5.18
N THR A 1023 -48.10 29.48 -5.80
CA THR A 1023 -46.89 30.08 -5.22
C THR A 1023 -47.06 31.58 -5.12
N THR A 1024 -46.25 32.24 -4.28
CA THR A 1024 -46.43 33.67 -3.99
C THR A 1024 -45.15 34.48 -4.14
N ARG A 1025 -45.26 35.76 -4.45
CA ARG A 1025 -44.16 36.73 -4.36
C ARG A 1025 -44.74 38.09 -4.01
N GLY A 1026 -44.56 38.51 -2.77
CA GLY A 1026 -45.19 39.72 -2.25
C GLY A 1026 -46.72 39.64 -2.35
N ASP A 1027 -47.32 40.60 -3.03
CA ASP A 1027 -48.74 40.75 -3.32
C ASP A 1027 -49.19 40.03 -4.61
N THR A 1028 -48.34 39.17 -5.18
CA THR A 1028 -48.63 38.41 -6.40
C THR A 1028 -48.76 36.92 -6.10
N TRP A 1029 -49.84 36.30 -6.57
CA TRP A 1029 -50.07 34.86 -6.56
C TRP A 1029 -49.87 34.31 -7.98
N TYR A 1030 -49.20 33.17 -8.08
CA TYR A 1030 -49.02 32.43 -9.32
C TYR A 1030 -49.78 31.11 -9.20
N LEU A 1031 -50.77 30.93 -10.07
CA LEU A 1031 -51.62 29.74 -10.09
C LEU A 1031 -51.12 28.81 -11.19
N HIS A 1032 -50.69 27.61 -10.80
CA HIS A 1032 -50.06 26.63 -11.68
C HIS A 1032 -51.11 25.71 -12.31
N VAL A 1033 -51.53 26.03 -13.53
CA VAL A 1033 -52.60 25.32 -14.23
C VAL A 1033 -52.01 24.19 -15.05
N LEU A 1034 -51.69 23.10 -14.36
CA LEU A 1034 -51.09 21.90 -14.93
C LEU A 1034 -52.00 21.26 -16.00
N PRO A 1035 -51.44 20.51 -16.98
CA PRO A 1035 -52.23 19.83 -18.01
C PRO A 1035 -53.28 18.85 -17.46
N SER A 1036 -53.04 18.29 -16.27
CA SER A 1036 -54.00 17.42 -15.59
C SER A 1036 -55.23 18.16 -15.07
N HIS A 1037 -55.18 19.48 -14.92
CA HIS A 1037 -56.30 20.30 -14.47
C HIS A 1037 -57.24 20.63 -15.61
N GLN A 1038 -58.47 20.11 -15.51
CA GLN A 1038 -59.54 20.29 -16.48
C GLN A 1038 -60.62 21.20 -15.87
N GLY A 1039 -61.00 22.26 -16.57
CA GLY A 1039 -61.99 23.25 -16.11
C GLY A 1039 -61.37 24.56 -15.60
N PRO A 1040 -62.20 25.45 -15.02
CA PRO A 1040 -61.74 26.76 -14.57
C PRO A 1040 -60.87 26.67 -13.31
N VAL A 1041 -60.04 27.69 -13.10
CA VAL A 1041 -59.30 27.88 -11.85
C VAL A 1041 -60.23 28.55 -10.85
N VAL A 1042 -60.30 28.01 -9.64
CA VAL A 1042 -61.14 28.55 -8.57
C VAL A 1042 -60.24 29.00 -7.44
N LEU A 1043 -60.47 30.22 -6.96
CA LEU A 1043 -59.90 30.80 -5.76
C LEU A 1043 -61.00 31.01 -4.72
N SER A 1044 -60.70 30.72 -3.46
CA SER A 1044 -61.62 30.89 -2.33
C SER A 1044 -61.12 31.98 -1.39
N GLU A 1045 -62.04 32.78 -0.85
CA GLU A 1045 -61.75 33.81 0.16
C GLU A 1045 -60.61 34.78 -0.28
N VAL A 1046 -60.80 35.47 -1.40
CA VAL A 1046 -59.85 36.41 -2.00
C VAL A 1046 -60.46 37.79 -2.30
N PRO A 1047 -59.68 38.88 -2.20
CA PRO A 1047 -60.15 40.23 -2.52
C PRO A 1047 -60.35 40.44 -4.04
N GLU A 1048 -60.60 41.68 -4.48
CA GLU A 1048 -60.62 41.99 -5.92
C GLU A 1048 -59.18 42.04 -6.45
N PRO A 1049 -58.84 41.31 -7.52
CA PRO A 1049 -57.51 41.40 -8.10
C PRO A 1049 -57.35 42.68 -8.93
N GLU A 1050 -56.16 43.28 -8.88
CA GLU A 1050 -55.78 44.37 -9.79
C GLU A 1050 -55.43 43.84 -11.18
N VAL A 1051 -54.80 42.66 -11.24
CA VAL A 1051 -54.36 42.02 -12.47
C VAL A 1051 -54.70 40.54 -12.43
N VAL A 1052 -55.29 40.04 -13.52
CA VAL A 1052 -55.41 38.61 -13.82
C VAL A 1052 -54.93 38.39 -15.25
N LEU A 1053 -53.80 37.71 -15.43
CA LEU A 1053 -53.25 37.44 -16.76
C LEU A 1053 -52.59 36.08 -16.88
N LEU A 1054 -52.50 35.57 -18.10
CA LEU A 1054 -51.71 34.38 -18.42
C LEU A 1054 -50.24 34.79 -18.65
N MET A 1055 -49.33 34.29 -17.82
CA MET A 1055 -47.93 34.75 -17.76
C MET A 1055 -47.19 34.60 -19.10
N ARG A 1056 -47.40 33.49 -19.81
CA ARG A 1056 -46.72 33.19 -21.08
C ARG A 1056 -47.05 34.17 -22.20
N THR A 1057 -48.30 34.64 -22.26
CA THR A 1057 -48.78 35.48 -23.36
C THR A 1057 -48.97 36.95 -22.97
N GLY A 1058 -49.02 37.25 -21.66
CA GLY A 1058 -49.41 38.54 -21.14
C GLY A 1058 -50.91 38.86 -21.33
N ARG A 1059 -51.72 37.93 -21.84
CA ARG A 1059 -53.14 38.15 -22.11
C ARG A 1059 -53.91 38.23 -20.80
N THR A 1060 -54.65 39.31 -20.61
CA THR A 1060 -55.62 39.46 -19.52
C THR A 1060 -56.71 38.39 -19.64
N LEU A 1061 -57.03 37.74 -18.52
CA LEU A 1061 -58.05 36.70 -18.46
C LEU A 1061 -59.31 37.26 -17.80
N SER A 1062 -60.47 36.83 -18.32
CA SER A 1062 -61.75 37.11 -17.70
C SER A 1062 -61.94 36.24 -16.46
N TYR A 1063 -62.58 36.78 -15.44
CA TYR A 1063 -62.98 36.05 -14.25
C TYR A 1063 -64.40 36.41 -13.84
N GLU A 1064 -65.05 35.48 -13.16
CA GLU A 1064 -66.36 35.69 -12.54
C GLU A 1064 -66.21 35.62 -11.02
N ARG A 1065 -66.91 36.50 -10.32
CA ARG A 1065 -66.94 36.51 -8.86
C ARG A 1065 -68.05 35.61 -8.35
N GLN A 1066 -67.73 34.74 -7.39
CA GLN A 1066 -68.68 33.86 -6.73
C GLN A 1066 -68.50 33.95 -5.21
N GLY A 1067 -69.38 34.70 -4.54
CA GLY A 1067 -69.24 34.96 -3.10
C GLY A 1067 -67.97 35.76 -2.78
N ASP A 1068 -67.15 35.24 -1.87
CA ASP A 1068 -65.82 35.73 -1.52
C ASP A 1068 -64.70 35.06 -2.35
N GLY A 1069 -65.04 34.27 -3.38
CA GLY A 1069 -64.11 33.61 -4.29
C GLY A 1069 -64.15 34.14 -5.72
N LEU A 1070 -63.27 33.59 -6.55
CA LEU A 1070 -63.06 34.01 -7.94
C LEU A 1070 -62.85 32.79 -8.85
N THR A 1071 -63.54 32.77 -9.99
CA THR A 1071 -63.45 31.70 -10.99
C THR A 1071 -62.83 32.27 -12.27
N ILE A 1072 -61.65 31.77 -12.67
CA ILE A 1072 -60.92 32.20 -13.87
C ILE A 1072 -61.10 31.16 -14.97
N ALA A 1073 -61.63 31.59 -16.11
CA ALA A 1073 -61.69 30.77 -17.30
C ALA A 1073 -60.44 31.01 -18.17
N ILE A 1074 -59.87 29.93 -18.69
CA ILE A 1074 -58.78 29.98 -19.67
C ILE A 1074 -59.31 29.36 -20.95
N ASP A 1075 -59.38 30.16 -22.01
CA ASP A 1075 -59.85 29.70 -23.31
C ASP A 1075 -59.00 28.50 -23.79
N ALA A 1076 -59.64 27.51 -24.43
CA ALA A 1076 -58.97 26.27 -24.82
C ALA A 1076 -57.81 26.49 -25.80
N ASP A 1077 -57.87 27.53 -26.64
CA ASP A 1077 -56.80 27.93 -27.57
C ASP A 1077 -55.59 28.57 -26.86
N LEU A 1078 -55.75 29.00 -25.61
CA LEU A 1078 -54.67 29.54 -24.78
C LEU A 1078 -53.94 28.47 -23.97
N ARG A 1079 -54.53 27.29 -23.78
CA ARG A 1079 -53.90 26.20 -23.00
C ARG A 1079 -52.72 25.59 -23.76
N SER A 1080 -51.68 25.20 -23.03
CA SER A 1080 -50.53 24.46 -23.51
C SER A 1080 -50.44 23.07 -22.90
N ASP A 1081 -49.56 22.22 -23.44
CA ASP A 1081 -49.24 20.90 -22.87
C ASP A 1081 -48.27 20.96 -21.67
N LEU A 1082 -47.93 22.17 -21.21
CA LEU A 1082 -47.07 22.45 -20.06
C LEU A 1082 -47.86 23.14 -18.95
N ASP A 1083 -47.17 23.58 -17.90
CA ASP A 1083 -47.76 24.38 -16.83
C ASP A 1083 -48.04 25.81 -17.30
N ASP A 1084 -49.32 26.15 -17.47
CA ASP A 1084 -49.73 27.53 -17.72
C ASP A 1084 -49.87 28.26 -16.39
N VAL A 1085 -49.13 29.35 -16.22
CA VAL A 1085 -49.13 30.13 -14.99
C VAL A 1085 -50.06 31.32 -15.12
N VAL A 1086 -51.10 31.38 -14.29
CA VAL A 1086 -51.96 32.57 -14.16
C VAL A 1086 -51.41 33.46 -13.04
N VAL A 1087 -51.14 34.72 -13.37
CA VAL A 1087 -50.69 35.73 -12.42
C VAL A 1087 -51.91 36.47 -11.91
N VAL A 1088 -52.06 36.49 -10.58
CA VAL A 1088 -53.05 37.29 -9.88
C VAL A 1088 -52.33 38.26 -8.96
N ARG A 1089 -52.45 39.56 -9.20
CA ARG A 1089 -51.85 40.61 -8.36
C ARG A 1089 -52.92 41.31 -7.55
N TRP A 1090 -52.65 41.50 -6.26
CA TRP A 1090 -53.51 42.19 -5.32
C TRP A 1090 -53.01 43.62 -5.06
N ALA A 1091 -53.90 44.48 -4.58
CA ALA A 1091 -53.50 45.81 -4.14
C ALA A 1091 -52.58 45.72 -2.91
N PRO A 1092 -51.57 46.60 -2.76
CA PRO A 1092 -50.68 46.54 -1.61
C PRO A 1092 -51.42 46.66 -0.27
N GLY A 1093 -51.32 45.63 0.58
CA GLY A 1093 -51.89 45.61 1.94
C GLY A 1093 -53.30 45.02 2.09
N SER A 1094 -53.84 44.39 1.03
CA SER A 1094 -55.10 43.63 1.07
C SER A 1094 -54.96 42.19 1.55
#